data_AF-A0A9E3U4A2-F1
#
_entry.id   AF-A0A9E3U4A2-F1
#
_cell.length_a   1.000
_cell.length_b   1.000
_cell.length_c   1.000
_cell.angle_alpha   90.00
_cell.angle_beta   90.00
_cell.angle_gamma   90.00
#
_symmetry.space_group_name_H-M   'P 1'
#
loop_
_entity.id
_entity.type
_entity.pdbx_description
1 polymer ?
#
loop_
_entity_poly.entity_id
_entity_poly.type
_entity_poly.pdbx_seq_one_letter_code
_entity_poly.pdbx_strand_id
1 'polypeptide(L)'
;MRTRLLRSLVSVVSLATLAAAAGCGAPMDEDPETSPPSPQPEENLGTTTSAIASVMGGADTAIDAPWRLEPIGSDANVMSNVYPPIPIVISLHDASMQRDAETAKPYGEFCGVTVDEAWSDGKTRNEPFDRSLYPKEWKLITYYAASSPAIREIERSDKWPASSDVAANHRVCRQWAGENCANVLNAGTSAEWHATLAYVPQQLVTTGSYASGFSPVRSGDDVELYVSASFAKSGKTCANSSDRVVFGDRVKVHLGDALPRFGDGYVYGDLHYHSQGTDNEGESAYAYRPTLQAMRAMGLDFVFATDHASDSGQVTDMDPIFIDTVPDIPYVPGVLERWAVDLVNKKLSGFNVLASVEAARDMNQQRFSALRAWLNTPSTGANAQVMRAFAGGTRPSRIFLGGEVDVVPEISEAERTSGSLMYGNGRAYRWAESCTKLPAELLALGRYTTADTCPGGATLALTERASEGGRYLLKDLQGLIERFFARQHLVWLPSDGTRNDMFVASRTSSYGGATQRLKDILNPNNFQNTMAGKGYAFLAHPVDAASGSDFGRLGPDIVPYSDVQLKTAFDSPVILGLQLWNEDSRLESSPESPGFPTVGNAGEPKYGKWRGKAPKNEYRDLHDGLFAWDKMLQWGIRPSQTSNLTWLAGKPRRVFMAGGSDAHGDWNYRREGRLTGTSNIVDTALGKPRNLVNVGTTRPESILAPDGSSIGALGQGQVTSALASGDFSVTDGPAIRIAIDKNNNGVIDDGDVPMGGITDFGNGTVSLIVEWKSTPEFQAVDSLDVYVGVSHAASDRTLVYAPQNHGIHNSQTKSGALDPNLYKDPSNVVRRMLADGYAADPTGLLRIVPTSADYVVGGSPYWGRRRITLSASSFPVGVAKTVVTYGQEVCKGNVWCNKPGFLDRCEITCNTPSTTSYVFEAPATPDRWYFRAFARTKTLSSAVCDGTSADALDQQRRGKCIERLAFSNPVWATPTNRTWDVAIRPIGGVFTVAP
;
A
#
# COMPACT_ATOMS: atom_id res chain seq x y z
N MET A 1 -42.93 24.27 -18.74
CA MET A 1 -43.20 24.66 -20.14
C MET A 1 -41.98 25.35 -20.70
N ARG A 2 -41.71 25.05 -21.97
CA ARG A 2 -40.53 25.38 -22.78
C ARG A 2 -40.32 26.89 -23.06
N THR A 3 -39.04 27.30 -23.00
CA THR A 3 -38.26 28.17 -23.93
C THR A 3 -38.70 29.58 -24.35
N ARG A 4 -37.74 30.51 -24.36
CA ARG A 4 -37.36 31.53 -25.41
C ARG A 4 -36.41 32.57 -24.79
N LEU A 5 -35.49 33.30 -25.44
CA LEU A 5 -34.64 33.19 -26.64
C LEU A 5 -33.88 34.56 -26.75
N LEU A 6 -32.57 34.56 -27.03
CA LEU A 6 -31.84 35.39 -28.03
C LEU A 6 -31.48 36.91 -27.83
N ARG A 7 -30.23 37.23 -28.28
CA ARG A 7 -29.66 38.46 -28.97
C ARG A 7 -28.88 39.48 -28.13
N SER A 8 -27.76 40.11 -28.56
CA SER A 8 -26.88 40.16 -29.77
C SER A 8 -25.59 40.95 -29.38
N LEU A 9 -24.34 40.69 -29.82
CA LEU A 9 -23.62 40.90 -31.12
C LEU A 9 -23.17 42.37 -31.42
N VAL A 10 -21.85 42.62 -31.63
CA VAL A 10 -21.17 43.33 -32.78
C VAL A 10 -19.74 43.87 -32.45
N SER A 11 -18.85 43.73 -33.45
CA SER A 11 -17.39 43.95 -33.65
C SER A 11 -16.80 45.38 -33.60
N VAL A 12 -15.44 45.52 -33.59
CA VAL A 12 -14.57 46.36 -34.49
C VAL A 12 -13.06 46.00 -34.32
N VAL A 13 -12.30 46.01 -35.43
CA VAL A 13 -10.83 45.86 -35.61
C VAL A 13 -10.17 47.22 -35.95
N SER A 14 -8.91 47.48 -35.53
CA SER A 14 -7.90 48.38 -36.16
C SER A 14 -6.52 48.13 -35.48
N LEU A 15 -5.40 47.71 -36.12
CA LEU A 15 -4.48 48.26 -37.15
C LEU A 15 -3.41 49.28 -36.65
N ALA A 16 -2.23 49.20 -37.28
CA ALA A 16 -0.88 49.42 -36.76
C ALA A 16 -0.22 50.81 -37.01
N THR A 17 1.05 50.92 -36.53
CA THR A 17 2.29 51.49 -37.14
C THR A 17 2.97 52.78 -36.60
N LEU A 18 4.32 52.66 -36.53
CA LEU A 18 5.45 53.63 -36.66
C LEU A 18 6.02 54.41 -35.45
N ALA A 19 7.31 54.17 -35.13
CA ALA A 19 8.45 55.12 -35.29
C ALA A 19 9.82 54.49 -34.92
N ALA A 20 10.89 54.98 -35.55
CA ALA A 20 12.24 54.43 -35.67
C ALA A 20 13.32 55.37 -35.08
N ALA A 21 14.57 54.84 -34.96
CA ALA A 21 15.91 55.46 -35.12
C ALA A 21 16.88 55.02 -34.00
N ALA A 22 18.21 54.90 -34.15
CA ALA A 22 19.19 54.72 -35.22
C ALA A 22 20.57 54.78 -34.51
N GLY A 23 21.59 54.04 -34.95
CA GLY A 23 22.96 54.21 -34.45
C GLY A 23 23.94 53.15 -34.93
N CYS A 24 24.63 53.43 -36.04
CA CYS A 24 25.71 52.62 -36.64
C CYS A 24 27.08 52.94 -36.03
N GLY A 25 28.02 51.98 -36.10
CA GLY A 25 29.47 52.23 -36.03
C GLY A 25 30.32 50.96 -35.84
N ALA A 26 30.95 50.49 -36.92
CA ALA A 26 32.08 49.54 -36.93
C ALA A 26 33.41 50.34 -37.00
N PRO A 27 34.63 49.79 -36.79
CA PRO A 27 35.20 48.72 -37.63
C PRO A 27 36.19 47.71 -36.98
N MET A 28 36.46 46.66 -37.76
CA MET A 28 37.65 45.78 -37.93
C MET A 28 38.84 45.85 -36.96
N ASP A 29 39.32 44.67 -36.57
CA ASP A 29 40.75 44.31 -36.49
C ASP A 29 40.95 42.82 -36.83
N GLU A 30 42.01 42.52 -37.59
CA GLU A 30 42.42 41.21 -38.12
C GLU A 30 43.50 40.51 -37.25
N ASP A 31 43.47 39.17 -37.31
CA ASP A 31 44.59 38.19 -37.23
C ASP A 31 45.29 37.84 -35.88
N PRO A 32 46.01 36.69 -35.76
CA PRO A 32 45.66 35.30 -36.17
C PRO A 32 46.07 34.21 -35.11
N GLU A 33 45.85 32.94 -35.47
CA GLU A 33 46.63 31.73 -35.07
C GLU A 33 46.33 30.91 -33.77
N THR A 34 46.08 29.61 -34.01
CA THR A 34 46.55 28.37 -33.31
C THR A 34 45.67 27.58 -32.30
N SER A 35 45.09 26.46 -32.81
CA SER A 35 44.96 25.10 -32.19
C SER A 35 43.94 24.82 -31.07
N PRO A 36 43.51 23.55 -30.82
CA PRO A 36 43.04 22.43 -31.68
C PRO A 36 41.52 22.13 -31.45
N PRO A 37 40.86 21.20 -32.19
CA PRO A 37 39.42 20.98 -32.03
C PRO A 37 39.10 20.23 -30.73
N SER A 38 38.23 20.82 -29.90
CA SER A 38 37.54 20.14 -28.80
C SER A 38 36.28 19.47 -29.36
N PRO A 39 36.16 18.13 -29.39
CA PRO A 39 34.88 17.49 -29.61
C PRO A 39 34.15 17.41 -28.26
N GLN A 40 33.31 18.39 -27.98
CA GLN A 40 32.18 18.19 -27.08
C GLN A 40 30.99 17.89 -27.99
N PRO A 41 30.61 16.62 -28.23
CA PRO A 41 29.30 16.35 -28.74
C PRO A 41 28.33 16.66 -27.60
N GLU A 42 27.56 17.73 -27.74
CA GLU A 42 26.30 17.87 -27.01
C GLU A 42 25.50 16.58 -27.25
N GLU A 43 25.44 15.74 -26.23
CA GLU A 43 24.56 14.58 -26.23
C GLU A 43 23.14 15.10 -26.33
N ASN A 44 22.54 14.95 -27.51
CA ASN A 44 21.10 14.87 -27.65
C ASN A 44 20.64 13.61 -26.90
N LEU A 45 20.49 13.74 -25.58
CA LEU A 45 19.80 12.80 -24.71
C LEU A 45 18.37 12.70 -25.24
N GLY A 46 18.10 11.69 -26.05
CA GLY A 46 16.74 11.29 -26.41
C GLY A 46 16.03 10.78 -25.16
N THR A 47 15.52 11.70 -24.36
CA THR A 47 14.89 11.43 -23.07
C THR A 47 13.50 10.87 -23.29
N THR A 48 13.39 9.55 -23.14
CA THR A 48 12.10 8.87 -22.98
C THR A 48 12.05 8.28 -21.59
N THR A 49 10.97 8.59 -20.88
CA THR A 49 10.76 8.38 -19.44
C THR A 49 10.74 6.91 -19.03
N SER A 50 11.19 6.64 -17.80
CA SER A 50 11.13 5.37 -17.08
C SER A 50 9.73 5.16 -16.49
N ALA A 51 8.96 4.24 -17.06
CA ALA A 51 7.88 3.61 -16.33
C ALA A 51 8.00 2.09 -16.56
N ILE A 52 7.67 1.33 -15.52
CA ILE A 52 7.23 -0.05 -15.65
C ILE A 52 5.72 0.05 -15.52
N ALA A 53 5.04 0.10 -16.66
CA ALA A 53 3.59 0.14 -16.84
C ALA A 53 3.24 0.42 -18.33
N SER A 54 4.03 -0.05 -19.29
CA SER A 54 3.83 0.21 -20.71
C SER A 54 2.72 -0.68 -21.23
N VAL A 55 1.60 -0.05 -21.58
CA VAL A 55 0.34 -0.70 -21.96
C VAL A 55 0.09 -0.64 -23.47
N MET A 56 1.14 -0.45 -24.27
CA MET A 56 1.01 -0.28 -25.72
C MET A 56 2.03 -1.14 -26.47
N GLY A 57 2.28 -2.36 -25.99
CA GLY A 57 3.23 -3.27 -26.62
C GLY A 57 4.63 -2.66 -26.76
N GLY A 58 5.06 -1.85 -25.80
CA GLY A 58 6.37 -1.22 -25.72
C GLY A 58 7.19 -1.77 -24.55
N ALA A 59 8.52 -1.61 -24.59
CA ALA A 59 9.41 -2.09 -23.54
C ALA A 59 9.47 -1.14 -22.33
N ASP A 60 9.34 -1.72 -21.15
CA ASP A 60 9.32 -1.05 -19.85
C ASP A 60 10.71 -0.97 -19.24
N THR A 61 11.02 0.12 -18.55
CA THR A 61 12.35 0.31 -17.94
C THR A 61 12.26 1.03 -16.61
N ALA A 62 13.08 0.61 -15.65
CA ALA A 62 13.25 1.34 -14.39
C ALA A 62 14.69 1.30 -13.89
N ILE A 63 15.02 2.32 -13.09
CA ILE A 63 16.20 2.33 -12.25
C ILE A 63 15.75 2.64 -10.84
N ASP A 64 16.15 1.82 -9.88
CA ASP A 64 15.73 2.00 -8.50
C ASP A 64 16.84 1.66 -7.51
N ALA A 65 16.71 2.16 -6.29
CA ALA A 65 17.60 1.95 -5.17
C ALA A 65 16.81 1.93 -3.86
N PRO A 66 17.28 1.21 -2.82
CA PRO A 66 16.60 1.18 -1.54
C PRO A 66 16.41 2.58 -0.99
N TRP A 67 15.21 2.89 -0.48
CA TRP A 67 14.92 4.17 0.13
C TRP A 67 15.80 4.49 1.35
N ARG A 68 16.37 3.46 2.00
CA ARG A 68 17.33 3.62 3.10
C ARG A 68 18.42 2.56 3.17
N LEU A 69 19.50 2.89 3.88
CA LEU A 69 20.54 1.96 4.30
C LEU A 69 20.60 1.85 5.83
N GLU A 70 20.73 0.63 6.32
CA GLU A 70 21.07 0.32 7.70
C GLU A 70 22.59 0.21 7.84
N PRO A 71 23.21 0.78 8.89
CA PRO A 71 24.66 0.69 9.09
C PRO A 71 25.11 -0.75 9.40
N ILE A 72 26.28 -1.11 8.89
CA ILE A 72 27.00 -2.36 9.17
C ILE A 72 27.75 -2.22 10.50
N GLY A 73 27.49 -3.14 11.44
CA GLY A 73 28.17 -3.18 12.74
C GLY A 73 27.41 -2.37 13.80
N SER A 74 27.09 -3.02 14.92
CA SER A 74 26.17 -2.52 15.94
C SER A 74 26.85 -1.73 17.06
N ASP A 75 28.05 -1.21 16.86
CA ASP A 75 28.71 -0.44 17.92
C ASP A 75 28.02 0.91 18.08
N ALA A 76 27.37 1.10 19.24
CA ALA A 76 26.56 2.25 19.63
C ALA A 76 27.29 3.62 19.60
N ASN A 77 28.54 3.66 19.16
CA ASN A 77 29.27 4.89 18.88
C ASN A 77 28.97 5.36 17.45
N VAL A 78 27.95 6.20 17.32
CA VAL A 78 27.41 6.86 16.10
C VAL A 78 28.48 7.48 15.16
N MET A 79 29.72 7.65 15.62
CA MET A 79 30.80 8.30 14.87
C MET A 79 31.51 7.40 13.84
N SER A 80 31.18 6.10 13.76
CA SER A 80 31.83 5.16 12.80
C SER A 80 30.85 4.26 12.05
N ASN A 81 29.60 4.68 11.86
CA ASN A 81 28.63 3.92 11.06
C ASN A 81 29.18 3.70 9.64
N VAL A 82 29.44 2.44 9.29
CA VAL A 82 29.83 2.05 7.92
C VAL A 82 28.58 1.56 7.20
N TYR A 83 28.19 2.22 6.12
CA TYR A 83 27.04 1.78 5.33
C TYR A 83 27.45 0.77 4.24
N PRO A 84 26.58 -0.19 3.87
CA PRO A 84 26.83 -1.04 2.72
C PRO A 84 26.85 -0.21 1.42
N PRO A 85 27.42 -0.75 0.33
CA PRO A 85 27.16 -0.21 -1.00
C PRO A 85 25.65 -0.12 -1.26
N ILE A 86 25.20 0.91 -1.98
CA ILE A 86 23.84 1.05 -2.47
C ILE A 86 23.62 0.04 -3.61
N PRO A 87 22.73 -0.95 -3.46
CA PRO A 87 22.30 -1.78 -4.56
C PRO A 87 21.35 -0.96 -5.46
N ILE A 88 21.80 -0.64 -6.67
CA ILE A 88 21.00 0.03 -7.69
C ILE A 88 20.58 -1.02 -8.71
N VAL A 89 19.28 -1.20 -8.90
CA VAL A 89 18.74 -2.10 -9.93
C VAL A 89 18.47 -1.31 -11.20
N ILE A 90 18.84 -1.90 -12.33
CA ILE A 90 18.43 -1.46 -13.66
C ILE A 90 17.58 -2.59 -14.20
N SER A 91 16.32 -2.32 -14.52
CA SER A 91 15.40 -3.31 -15.07
C SER A 91 14.85 -2.89 -16.42
N LEU A 92 14.61 -3.90 -17.24
CA LEU A 92 13.97 -3.79 -18.53
C LEU A 92 13.00 -4.97 -18.69
N HIS A 93 11.76 -4.66 -19.04
CA HIS A 93 10.68 -5.61 -19.24
C HIS A 93 10.16 -5.53 -20.68
N ASP A 94 9.65 -6.65 -21.20
CA ASP A 94 8.97 -6.77 -22.49
C ASP A 94 9.74 -6.33 -23.74
N ALA A 95 11.08 -6.24 -23.71
CA ALA A 95 11.86 -5.88 -24.91
C ALA A 95 11.62 -6.79 -26.11
N SER A 96 11.41 -8.09 -25.88
CA SER A 96 11.08 -9.07 -26.92
C SER A 96 9.61 -9.07 -27.35
N MET A 97 8.73 -8.38 -26.63
CA MET A 97 7.29 -8.39 -26.84
C MET A 97 6.79 -7.12 -27.52
N GLN A 98 7.71 -6.29 -28.03
CA GLN A 98 7.38 -5.04 -28.69
C GLN A 98 6.67 -5.28 -30.04
N ARG A 99 5.41 -4.85 -30.17
CA ARG A 99 4.59 -5.06 -31.39
C ARG A 99 4.43 -3.81 -32.23
N ASP A 100 4.28 -2.68 -31.55
CA ASP A 100 4.04 -1.41 -32.19
C ASP A 100 5.37 -0.82 -32.68
N ALA A 101 5.52 -0.72 -33.99
CA ALA A 101 6.73 -0.18 -34.61
C ALA A 101 6.93 1.32 -34.29
N GLU A 102 5.89 2.05 -33.90
CA GLU A 102 5.96 3.48 -33.57
C GLU A 102 6.55 3.72 -32.18
N THR A 103 6.29 2.82 -31.22
CA THR A 103 6.78 2.91 -29.84
C THR A 103 7.96 1.98 -29.55
N ALA A 104 8.24 1.01 -30.43
CA ALA A 104 9.32 0.03 -30.25
C ALA A 104 10.69 0.70 -30.12
N LYS A 105 11.35 0.44 -28.99
CA LYS A 105 12.74 0.79 -28.74
C LYS A 105 13.64 -0.40 -29.11
N PRO A 106 14.63 -0.21 -29.99
CA PRO A 106 15.50 -1.30 -30.43
C PRO A 106 16.58 -1.54 -29.37
N TYR A 107 16.25 -2.06 -28.20
CA TYR A 107 17.25 -2.41 -27.19
C TYR A 107 18.19 -3.52 -27.70
N GLY A 108 19.46 -3.45 -27.33
CA GLY A 108 20.51 -4.39 -27.71
C GLY A 108 21.36 -4.78 -26.51
N GLU A 109 22.69 -4.79 -26.67
CA GLU A 109 23.61 -5.10 -25.58
C GLU A 109 23.68 -3.97 -24.54
N PHE A 110 23.65 -4.32 -23.26
CA PHE A 110 23.92 -3.40 -22.16
C PHE A 110 25.38 -2.92 -22.21
N CYS A 111 25.57 -1.60 -22.24
CA CYS A 111 26.88 -0.97 -22.37
C CYS A 111 27.47 -0.59 -21.01
N GLY A 112 26.64 -0.12 -20.08
CA GLY A 112 27.07 0.32 -18.75
C GLY A 112 26.11 1.30 -18.10
N VAL A 113 26.50 1.73 -16.90
CA VAL A 113 25.75 2.67 -16.04
C VAL A 113 26.61 3.89 -15.75
N THR A 114 26.00 5.07 -15.77
CA THR A 114 26.60 6.30 -15.27
C THR A 114 25.84 6.72 -14.01
N VAL A 115 26.57 7.06 -12.94
CA VAL A 115 26.01 7.58 -11.70
C VAL A 115 26.55 8.98 -11.45
N ASP A 116 25.64 9.94 -11.36
CA ASP A 116 25.90 11.33 -10.99
C ASP A 116 25.47 11.52 -9.53
N GLU A 117 26.44 11.76 -8.64
CA GLU A 117 26.19 12.04 -7.22
C GLU A 117 25.96 13.54 -7.02
N ALA A 118 24.85 13.93 -6.38
CA ALA A 118 24.59 15.32 -6.01
C ALA A 118 25.23 15.67 -4.65
N TRP A 119 25.96 16.78 -4.60
CA TRP A 119 26.66 17.24 -3.39
C TRP A 119 26.00 18.51 -2.86
N SER A 120 25.52 18.47 -1.60
CA SER A 120 25.25 19.68 -0.84
C SER A 120 26.52 20.00 -0.04
N ASP A 121 27.16 21.13 -0.31
CA ASP A 121 28.48 21.51 0.23
C ASP A 121 28.46 21.87 1.73
N GLY A 122 27.49 21.39 2.52
CA GLY A 122 27.40 21.67 3.96
C GLY A 122 27.38 23.16 4.34
N LYS A 123 27.28 24.09 3.38
CA LYS A 123 27.52 25.52 3.57
C LYS A 123 26.41 26.43 3.06
N THR A 124 25.16 25.96 2.98
CA THR A 124 23.99 26.80 3.27
C THR A 124 22.77 25.91 3.49
N ARG A 125 22.51 25.53 4.75
CA ARG A 125 21.28 24.81 5.13
C ARG A 125 20.04 25.72 5.25
N ASN A 126 20.13 27.01 4.91
CA ASN A 126 19.10 28.02 5.22
C ASN A 126 18.77 29.03 4.09
N GLU A 127 19.21 28.81 2.85
CA GLU A 127 18.73 29.66 1.73
C GLU A 127 17.91 28.82 0.75
N PRO A 128 16.76 29.33 0.27
CA PRO A 128 15.92 28.61 -0.68
C PRO A 128 16.74 28.37 -1.95
N PHE A 129 16.80 27.11 -2.37
CA PHE A 129 17.55 26.64 -3.52
C PHE A 129 17.13 27.38 -4.81
N ASP A 130 17.80 28.50 -5.12
CA ASP A 130 17.61 29.23 -6.37
C ASP A 130 18.44 28.57 -7.47
N ARG A 131 17.78 27.68 -8.22
CA ARG A 131 18.36 26.98 -9.39
C ARG A 131 18.83 27.92 -10.49
N SER A 132 18.39 29.17 -10.52
CA SER A 132 18.78 30.11 -11.57
C SER A 132 20.19 30.69 -11.36
N LEU A 133 20.76 30.59 -10.15
CA LEU A 133 22.03 31.22 -9.79
C LEU A 133 23.24 30.27 -9.77
N TYR A 134 23.05 28.94 -9.83
CA TYR A 134 24.14 27.96 -9.82
C TYR A 134 23.97 26.84 -10.87
N PRO A 135 24.38 27.04 -12.13
CA PRO A 135 24.44 25.97 -13.13
C PRO A 135 25.59 24.96 -12.91
N LYS A 136 26.36 25.07 -11.82
CA LYS A 136 27.49 24.18 -11.48
C LYS A 136 27.24 23.47 -10.15
N GLU A 137 26.30 22.54 -10.14
CA GLU A 137 26.35 21.43 -9.18
C GLU A 137 27.66 20.68 -9.44
N TRP A 138 28.48 20.46 -8.41
CA TRP A 138 29.61 19.54 -8.52
C TRP A 138 29.05 18.12 -8.62
N LYS A 139 28.81 17.69 -9.85
CA LYS A 139 28.42 16.33 -10.17
C LYS A 139 29.68 15.52 -10.33
N LEU A 140 29.91 14.62 -9.40
CA LEU A 140 30.85 13.57 -9.67
C LEU A 140 30.13 12.51 -10.51
N ILE A 141 30.62 12.34 -11.74
CA ILE A 141 30.12 11.38 -12.71
C ILE A 141 31.01 10.15 -12.64
N THR A 142 30.43 8.99 -12.30
CA THR A 142 31.14 7.70 -12.32
C THR A 142 30.53 6.78 -13.36
N TYR A 143 31.33 6.33 -14.32
CA TYR A 143 30.92 5.36 -15.33
C TYR A 143 31.38 3.95 -14.98
N TYR A 144 30.44 3.01 -15.06
CA TYR A 144 30.67 1.57 -14.90
C TYR A 144 30.32 0.87 -16.20
N ALA A 145 31.34 0.38 -16.91
CA ALA A 145 31.12 -0.48 -18.07
C ALA A 145 30.35 -1.75 -17.68
N ALA A 146 29.65 -2.38 -18.62
CA ALA A 146 28.92 -3.62 -18.39
C ALA A 146 29.79 -4.78 -17.86
N SER A 147 31.10 -4.76 -18.11
CA SER A 147 32.09 -5.73 -17.59
C SER A 147 32.70 -5.33 -16.24
N SER A 148 32.29 -4.19 -15.68
CA SER A 148 32.79 -3.71 -14.39
C SER A 148 32.36 -4.67 -13.27
N PRO A 149 33.26 -5.08 -12.36
CA PRO A 149 32.88 -5.92 -11.21
C PRO A 149 31.89 -5.23 -10.25
N ALA A 150 31.68 -3.92 -10.39
CA ALA A 150 30.62 -3.20 -9.67
C ALA A 150 29.22 -3.56 -10.19
N ILE A 151 29.09 -3.98 -11.46
CA ILE A 151 27.90 -4.63 -12.00
C ILE A 151 27.93 -6.08 -11.50
N ARG A 152 27.36 -6.30 -10.32
CA ARG A 152 27.54 -7.54 -9.55
C ARG A 152 26.91 -8.73 -10.24
N GLU A 153 25.67 -8.58 -10.65
CA GLU A 153 24.84 -9.64 -11.21
C GLU A 153 23.98 -9.11 -12.35
N ILE A 154 23.75 -9.98 -13.35
CA ILE A 154 22.80 -9.76 -14.45
C ILE A 154 21.90 -10.99 -14.54
N GLU A 155 20.60 -10.78 -14.48
CA GLU A 155 19.56 -11.80 -14.57
C GLU A 155 18.70 -11.52 -15.81
N ARG A 156 18.38 -12.58 -16.55
CA ARG A 156 17.58 -12.48 -17.77
C ARG A 156 16.65 -13.67 -17.90
N SER A 157 15.41 -13.40 -18.27
CA SER A 157 14.41 -14.37 -18.70
C SER A 157 13.96 -14.02 -20.12
N ASP A 158 13.82 -15.01 -21.01
CA ASP A 158 13.03 -14.81 -22.23
C ASP A 158 11.52 -14.95 -21.89
N LYS A 159 10.64 -14.98 -22.91
CA LYS A 159 9.18 -15.06 -22.73
C LYS A 159 8.78 -16.18 -21.74
N TRP A 160 7.68 -15.94 -21.04
CA TRP A 160 6.90 -16.93 -20.30
C TRP A 160 5.76 -17.48 -21.19
N PRO A 161 5.95 -18.60 -21.93
CA PRO A 161 4.85 -19.21 -22.65
C PRO A 161 3.73 -19.61 -21.69
N ALA A 162 2.48 -19.28 -22.05
CA ALA A 162 1.29 -19.67 -21.29
C ALA A 162 1.19 -21.20 -21.06
N SER A 163 1.83 -21.99 -21.92
CA SER A 163 1.84 -23.46 -21.88
C SER A 163 3.12 -24.07 -21.29
N SER A 164 4.10 -23.30 -20.80
CA SER A 164 5.41 -23.85 -20.40
C SER A 164 5.74 -23.69 -18.92
N ASP A 165 6.54 -24.63 -18.43
CA ASP A 165 6.87 -24.81 -17.01
C ASP A 165 7.91 -23.83 -16.43
N VAL A 166 8.61 -23.07 -17.29
CA VAL A 166 9.72 -22.18 -16.93
C VAL A 166 9.82 -21.06 -17.95
N ALA A 167 10.26 -19.86 -17.55
CA ALA A 167 10.69 -18.85 -18.52
C ALA A 167 11.69 -19.48 -19.49
N ALA A 168 11.50 -19.25 -20.79
CA ALA A 168 12.44 -19.75 -21.77
C ALA A 168 13.83 -19.17 -21.46
N ASN A 169 14.84 -20.04 -21.40
CA ASN A 169 16.25 -19.67 -21.20
C ASN A 169 16.54 -18.73 -20.01
N HIS A 170 15.91 -18.90 -18.84
CA HIS A 170 16.29 -18.14 -17.65
C HIS A 170 17.79 -18.31 -17.32
N ARG A 171 18.50 -17.19 -17.18
CA ARG A 171 19.96 -17.14 -16.98
C ARG A 171 20.31 -16.10 -15.93
N VAL A 172 21.27 -16.47 -15.09
CA VAL A 172 21.90 -15.56 -14.14
C VAL A 172 23.40 -15.57 -14.42
N CYS A 173 24.00 -14.39 -14.48
CA CYS A 173 25.44 -14.21 -14.48
C CYS A 173 25.90 -13.44 -13.25
N ARG A 174 26.94 -13.96 -12.60
CA ARG A 174 27.52 -13.44 -11.35
C ARG A 174 28.93 -12.94 -11.60
N GLN A 175 29.09 -11.68 -11.98
CA GLN A 175 30.42 -11.10 -12.21
C GLN A 175 31.27 -11.12 -10.95
N TRP A 176 30.66 -10.96 -9.77
CA TRP A 176 31.36 -11.07 -8.49
C TRP A 176 31.96 -12.46 -8.25
N ALA A 177 31.44 -13.51 -8.90
CA ALA A 177 31.96 -14.86 -8.87
C ALA A 177 32.92 -15.16 -10.04
N GLY A 178 33.26 -14.16 -10.86
CA GLY A 178 34.13 -14.31 -12.03
C GLY A 178 33.45 -14.93 -13.25
N GLU A 179 32.13 -15.02 -13.29
CA GLU A 179 31.39 -15.54 -14.44
C GLU A 179 31.46 -14.58 -15.63
N ASN A 180 31.50 -15.13 -16.87
CA ASN A 180 31.47 -14.33 -18.09
C ASN A 180 30.02 -14.00 -18.50
N CYS A 181 29.66 -12.72 -18.45
CA CYS A 181 28.30 -12.26 -18.70
C CYS A 181 27.95 -11.93 -20.15
N ALA A 182 28.86 -12.14 -21.11
CA ALA A 182 28.61 -11.79 -22.51
C ALA A 182 27.26 -12.33 -23.05
N ASN A 183 26.87 -13.53 -22.64
CA ASN A 183 25.64 -14.20 -23.09
C ASN A 183 24.34 -13.68 -22.46
N VAL A 184 24.42 -12.76 -21.49
CA VAL A 184 23.25 -12.15 -20.83
C VAL A 184 23.20 -10.63 -20.99
N LEU A 185 24.16 -10.01 -21.69
CA LEU A 185 24.17 -8.54 -21.92
C LEU A 185 23.08 -8.07 -22.87
N ASN A 186 22.65 -8.90 -23.82
CA ASN A 186 21.63 -8.51 -24.78
C ASN A 186 20.25 -8.48 -24.10
N ALA A 187 19.71 -7.29 -23.86
CA ALA A 187 18.38 -7.08 -23.29
C ALA A 187 17.28 -7.06 -24.38
N GLY A 188 17.62 -6.84 -25.65
CA GLY A 188 16.64 -6.70 -26.74
C GLY A 188 15.78 -7.93 -27.03
N THR A 189 16.12 -9.08 -26.45
CA THR A 189 15.45 -10.37 -26.69
C THR A 189 14.89 -10.97 -25.41
N SER A 190 14.91 -10.25 -24.29
CA SER A 190 14.36 -10.71 -23.03
C SER A 190 12.89 -10.32 -22.87
N ALA A 191 12.17 -11.06 -22.04
CA ALA A 191 10.94 -10.59 -21.42
C ALA A 191 11.26 -9.87 -20.11
N GLU A 192 12.23 -10.36 -19.34
CA GLU A 192 12.71 -9.70 -18.11
C GLU A 192 14.24 -9.62 -18.16
N TRP A 193 14.80 -8.46 -17.87
CA TRP A 193 16.24 -8.26 -17.77
C TRP A 193 16.55 -7.32 -16.61
N HIS A 194 17.47 -7.74 -15.75
CA HIS A 194 17.87 -6.99 -14.56
C HIS A 194 19.39 -6.99 -14.42
N ALA A 195 19.97 -5.82 -14.11
CA ALA A 195 21.35 -5.71 -13.65
C ALA A 195 21.39 -5.02 -12.27
N THR A 196 22.29 -5.47 -11.40
CA THR A 196 22.50 -4.84 -10.08
C THR A 196 23.88 -4.21 -10.00
N LEU A 197 23.93 -2.89 -9.83
CA LEU A 197 25.13 -2.12 -9.53
C LEU A 197 25.29 -2.00 -8.01
N ALA A 198 26.45 -2.36 -7.48
CA ALA A 198 26.82 -2.07 -6.09
C ALA A 198 27.60 -0.75 -6.04
N TYR A 199 26.90 0.36 -5.79
CA TYR A 199 27.48 1.70 -5.81
C TYR A 199 27.92 2.13 -4.41
N VAL A 200 29.15 2.63 -4.28
CA VAL A 200 29.63 3.22 -3.02
C VAL A 200 29.69 4.74 -3.23
N PRO A 201 28.84 5.53 -2.53
CA PRO A 201 28.92 6.99 -2.56
C PRO A 201 30.34 7.49 -2.32
N GLN A 202 30.85 8.40 -3.14
CA GLN A 202 32.23 8.86 -2.97
C GLN A 202 32.41 9.67 -1.69
N GLN A 203 31.32 10.25 -1.17
CA GLN A 203 31.28 10.85 0.16
C GLN A 203 31.69 9.89 1.28
N LEU A 204 31.50 8.57 1.12
CA LEU A 204 31.85 7.56 2.12
C LEU A 204 33.31 7.05 2.01
N VAL A 205 33.93 7.15 0.83
CA VAL A 205 35.26 6.56 0.55
C VAL A 205 36.42 7.42 1.07
N THR A 206 36.22 8.72 1.30
CA THR A 206 37.30 9.68 1.63
C THR A 206 37.76 9.68 3.11
N THR A 207 37.33 8.70 3.90
CA THR A 207 37.61 8.60 5.35
C THR A 207 39.07 8.25 5.71
N GLY A 208 39.94 7.93 4.73
CA GLY A 208 41.35 7.60 4.97
C GLY A 208 42.30 8.80 5.15
N SER A 209 41.92 9.99 4.69
CA SER A 209 42.73 11.22 4.82
C SER A 209 41.87 12.42 4.48
N TYR A 210 41.21 13.00 5.48
CA TYR A 210 40.44 14.23 5.30
C TYR A 210 41.34 15.33 4.71
N ALA A 211 41.13 15.66 3.43
CA ALA A 211 41.43 17.00 2.96
C ALA A 211 40.62 17.96 3.85
N SER A 212 41.30 18.91 4.50
CA SER A 212 40.73 19.84 5.47
C SER A 212 39.53 20.58 4.88
N GLY A 213 38.30 20.12 5.14
CA GLY A 213 37.08 20.75 4.61
C GLY A 213 35.81 19.89 4.57
N PHE A 214 35.91 18.55 4.63
CA PHE A 214 34.73 17.67 4.53
C PHE A 214 34.19 17.24 5.90
N SER A 215 32.86 17.28 6.08
CA SER A 215 32.19 16.67 7.24
C SER A 215 31.96 15.18 6.96
N PRO A 216 32.23 14.26 7.91
CA PRO A 216 31.82 12.87 7.79
C PRO A 216 30.32 12.79 7.50
N VAL A 217 29.94 11.86 6.62
CA VAL A 217 28.56 11.45 6.40
C VAL A 217 28.01 10.88 7.70
N ARG A 218 26.79 11.27 8.09
CA ARG A 218 26.17 10.90 9.36
C ARG A 218 24.87 10.14 9.12
N SER A 219 24.47 9.37 10.13
CA SER A 219 23.09 8.90 10.20
C SER A 219 22.12 10.09 10.13
N GLY A 220 21.05 9.94 9.35
CA GLY A 220 20.07 10.97 9.04
C GLY A 220 20.36 11.79 7.76
N ASP A 221 21.51 11.59 7.12
CA ASP A 221 21.82 12.22 5.84
C ASP A 221 21.14 11.49 4.66
N ASP A 222 20.98 12.19 3.53
CA ASP A 222 20.39 11.65 2.30
C ASP A 222 21.45 11.66 1.19
N VAL A 223 21.53 10.58 0.42
CA VAL A 223 22.34 10.49 -0.81
C VAL A 223 21.40 10.59 -2.00
N GLU A 224 21.58 11.62 -2.83
CA GLU A 224 20.79 11.84 -4.04
C GLU A 224 21.63 11.52 -5.28
N LEU A 225 21.11 10.64 -6.13
CA LEU A 225 21.79 10.14 -7.32
C LEU A 225 20.93 10.37 -8.56
N TYR A 226 21.56 10.75 -9.66
CA TYR A 226 20.98 10.55 -10.99
C TYR A 226 21.73 9.40 -11.66
N VAL A 227 21.01 8.36 -12.03
CA VAL A 227 21.57 7.14 -12.59
C VAL A 227 21.06 7.01 -14.02
N SER A 228 21.94 6.73 -14.96
CA SER A 228 21.55 6.43 -16.34
C SER A 228 22.15 5.13 -16.81
N ALA A 229 21.33 4.31 -17.48
CA ALA A 229 21.71 3.05 -18.07
C ALA A 229 21.76 3.21 -19.59
N SER A 230 22.80 2.66 -20.22
CA SER A 230 23.01 2.75 -21.66
C SER A 230 23.03 1.37 -22.31
N PHE A 231 22.36 1.26 -23.45
CA PHE A 231 22.23 0.05 -24.25
C PHE A 231 22.58 0.36 -25.70
N ALA A 232 23.19 -0.57 -26.42
CA ALA A 232 23.33 -0.47 -27.87
C ALA A 232 21.94 -0.57 -28.51
N LYS A 233 21.74 0.12 -29.64
CA LYS A 233 20.60 -0.12 -30.51
C LYS A 233 20.69 -1.52 -31.12
N SER A 234 19.55 -2.14 -31.43
CA SER A 234 19.49 -3.49 -32.01
C SER A 234 20.36 -3.57 -33.27
N GLY A 235 21.22 -4.60 -33.32
CA GLY A 235 22.20 -4.80 -34.40
C GLY A 235 23.38 -3.83 -34.40
N LYS A 236 23.52 -2.95 -33.40
CA LYS A 236 24.66 -2.04 -33.20
C LYS A 236 25.53 -2.49 -32.02
N THR A 237 26.64 -1.78 -31.82
CA THR A 237 27.58 -2.02 -30.71
C THR A 237 27.63 -0.82 -29.78
N CYS A 238 28.19 -1.02 -28.58
CA CYS A 238 28.42 0.05 -27.62
C CYS A 238 29.53 1.04 -28.01
N ALA A 239 30.12 0.96 -29.22
CA ALA A 239 31.28 1.75 -29.61
C ALA A 239 30.96 3.25 -29.80
N ASN A 240 29.81 3.59 -30.40
CA ASN A 240 29.42 4.97 -30.69
C ASN A 240 28.25 5.41 -29.81
N SER A 241 28.26 6.63 -29.30
CA SER A 241 27.15 7.18 -28.49
C SER A 241 25.84 7.31 -29.28
N SER A 242 25.90 7.67 -30.56
CA SER A 242 24.73 7.75 -31.46
C SER A 242 24.03 6.41 -31.69
N ASP A 243 24.75 5.31 -31.47
CA ASP A 243 24.26 3.95 -31.57
C ASP A 243 23.68 3.44 -30.24
N ARG A 244 23.51 4.31 -29.23
CA ARG A 244 22.98 3.93 -27.92
C ARG A 244 21.55 4.42 -27.70
N VAL A 245 20.83 3.69 -26.86
CA VAL A 245 19.59 4.09 -26.18
C VAL A 245 19.95 4.27 -24.71
N VAL A 246 19.56 5.41 -24.12
CA VAL A 246 19.85 5.75 -22.73
C VAL A 246 18.55 6.10 -22.04
N PHE A 247 18.34 5.55 -20.85
CA PHE A 247 17.32 6.01 -19.92
C PHE A 247 17.96 6.24 -18.57
N GLY A 248 17.35 7.10 -17.76
CA GLY A 248 17.88 7.45 -16.45
C GLY A 248 16.78 7.77 -15.46
N ASP A 249 17.11 7.65 -14.18
CA ASP A 249 16.22 7.98 -13.08
C ASP A 249 16.96 8.67 -11.93
N ARG A 250 16.22 9.36 -11.08
CA ARG A 250 16.74 9.94 -9.84
C ARG A 250 16.32 9.09 -8.67
N VAL A 251 17.31 8.60 -7.93
CA VAL A 251 17.06 7.80 -6.72
C VAL A 251 17.60 8.54 -5.51
N LYS A 252 16.90 8.36 -4.38
CA LYS A 252 17.27 8.98 -3.11
C LYS A 252 17.41 7.92 -2.04
N VAL A 253 18.54 7.88 -1.38
CA VAL A 253 18.85 6.86 -0.39
C VAL A 253 19.14 7.51 0.96
N HIS A 254 18.31 7.22 1.95
CA HIS A 254 18.47 7.71 3.31
C HIS A 254 19.50 6.89 4.08
N LEU A 255 20.45 7.52 4.77
CA LEU A 255 21.42 6.84 5.62
C LEU A 255 20.84 6.74 7.02
N GLY A 256 20.10 5.65 7.27
CA GLY A 256 19.32 5.48 8.49
C GLY A 256 20.13 5.05 9.71
N ASP A 257 19.43 4.94 10.83
CA ASP A 257 19.89 4.24 12.02
C ASP A 257 19.58 2.73 11.88
N ALA A 258 20.09 1.91 12.79
CA ALA A 258 19.60 0.54 12.93
C ALA A 258 18.11 0.54 13.31
N LEU A 259 17.30 -0.31 12.67
CA LEU A 259 15.88 -0.37 12.96
C LEU A 259 15.64 -0.77 14.43
N PRO A 260 14.71 -0.11 15.15
CA PRO A 260 14.51 -0.34 16.57
C PRO A 260 13.96 -1.75 16.84
N ARG A 261 14.61 -2.55 17.71
CA ARG A 261 14.18 -3.93 18.03
C ARG A 261 14.21 -4.19 19.53
N PHE A 262 13.31 -5.05 20.03
CA PHE A 262 13.30 -5.44 21.45
C PHE A 262 14.35 -6.52 21.79
N GLY A 263 14.89 -7.22 20.79
CA GLY A 263 15.96 -8.21 20.96
C GLY A 263 16.18 -9.04 19.70
N ASP A 264 17.01 -10.08 19.80
CA ASP A 264 17.33 -10.98 18.68
C ASP A 264 16.16 -11.86 18.23
N GLY A 265 15.14 -12.00 19.07
CA GLY A 265 13.90 -12.69 18.69
C GLY A 265 13.03 -11.91 17.70
N TYR A 266 13.26 -10.60 17.53
CA TYR A 266 12.41 -9.74 16.71
C TYR A 266 13.00 -9.47 15.33
N VAL A 267 12.20 -9.72 14.29
CA VAL A 267 12.56 -9.59 12.89
C VAL A 267 11.58 -8.71 12.12
N TYR A 268 12.10 -7.89 11.23
CA TYR A 268 11.33 -7.00 10.37
C TYR A 268 11.02 -7.69 9.04
N GLY A 269 9.77 -7.56 8.59
CA GLY A 269 9.44 -7.96 7.24
C GLY A 269 8.13 -7.40 6.69
N ASP A 270 8.01 -7.54 5.39
CA ASP A 270 6.89 -7.04 4.58
C ASP A 270 6.08 -8.24 4.06
N LEU A 271 4.75 -8.18 4.14
CA LEU A 271 3.88 -9.29 3.74
C LEU A 271 3.24 -9.10 2.36
N HIS A 272 3.37 -7.94 1.73
CA HIS A 272 2.81 -7.66 0.41
C HIS A 272 3.84 -6.99 -0.48
N TYR A 273 4.50 -7.77 -1.32
CA TYR A 273 5.48 -7.29 -2.28
C TYR A 273 5.32 -8.10 -3.54
N HIS A 274 5.14 -7.42 -4.66
CA HIS A 274 5.18 -8.05 -5.96
C HIS A 274 6.62 -8.11 -6.43
N SER A 275 6.94 -9.18 -7.12
CA SER A 275 8.27 -9.51 -7.62
C SER A 275 8.18 -9.94 -9.10
N GLN A 276 9.25 -10.47 -9.67
CA GLN A 276 9.23 -11.05 -11.03
C GLN A 276 8.25 -12.23 -11.23
N GLY A 277 7.42 -12.59 -10.25
CA GLY A 277 6.25 -13.46 -10.45
C GLY A 277 5.00 -12.72 -10.92
N THR A 278 4.98 -11.39 -10.77
CA THR A 278 3.96 -10.45 -11.24
C THR A 278 4.47 -9.73 -12.47
N ASP A 279 3.79 -9.90 -13.60
CA ASP A 279 4.20 -9.35 -14.88
C ASP A 279 2.98 -8.97 -15.73
N ASN A 280 2.04 -8.19 -15.17
CA ASN A 280 0.81 -7.75 -15.84
C ASN A 280 0.82 -6.24 -16.15
N GLU A 281 -0.17 -5.74 -16.92
CA GLU A 281 -0.18 -4.33 -17.34
C GLU A 281 -0.39 -3.37 -16.15
N GLY A 282 0.66 -2.63 -15.80
CA GLY A 282 0.64 -1.66 -14.72
C GLY A 282 1.22 -2.19 -13.40
N GLU A 283 1.48 -3.50 -13.31
CA GLU A 283 2.05 -4.16 -12.14
C GLU A 283 3.16 -5.10 -12.65
N SER A 284 4.41 -4.63 -12.69
CA SER A 284 5.58 -5.49 -12.92
C SER A 284 6.69 -5.12 -11.95
N ALA A 285 7.45 -6.11 -11.50
CA ALA A 285 8.32 -5.95 -10.35
C ALA A 285 9.72 -6.54 -10.55
N TYR A 286 10.64 -6.24 -9.63
CA TYR A 286 12.04 -6.59 -9.78
C TYR A 286 12.34 -8.05 -9.40
N ALA A 287 13.44 -8.53 -9.97
CA ALA A 287 13.97 -9.85 -9.67
C ALA A 287 14.31 -10.06 -8.18
N TYR A 288 14.23 -11.32 -7.75
CA TYR A 288 14.45 -11.69 -6.35
C TYR A 288 15.87 -11.37 -5.85
N ARG A 289 16.87 -11.49 -6.72
CA ARG A 289 18.28 -11.29 -6.36
C ARG A 289 18.62 -9.83 -6.06
N PRO A 290 18.29 -8.85 -6.94
CA PRO A 290 18.39 -7.44 -6.60
C PRO A 290 17.57 -7.10 -5.34
N THR A 291 16.36 -7.62 -5.23
CA THR A 291 15.47 -7.36 -4.08
C THR A 291 16.10 -7.81 -2.76
N LEU A 292 16.68 -9.02 -2.70
CA LEU A 292 17.41 -9.50 -1.53
C LEU A 292 18.58 -8.58 -1.14
N GLN A 293 19.32 -8.03 -2.12
CA GLN A 293 20.40 -7.09 -1.84
C GLN A 293 19.85 -5.79 -1.24
N ALA A 294 18.77 -5.24 -1.80
CA ALA A 294 18.08 -4.08 -1.27
C ALA A 294 17.54 -4.31 0.15
N MET A 295 16.91 -5.46 0.42
CA MET A 295 16.44 -5.83 1.76
C MET A 295 17.57 -5.84 2.78
N ARG A 296 18.72 -6.42 2.44
CA ARG A 296 19.90 -6.46 3.32
C ARG A 296 20.46 -5.07 3.59
N ALA A 297 20.45 -4.21 2.57
CA ALA A 297 20.84 -2.83 2.70
C ALA A 297 19.86 -2.07 3.61
N MET A 298 18.55 -2.33 3.49
CA MET A 298 17.50 -1.75 4.31
C MET A 298 17.37 -2.39 5.71
N GLY A 299 18.11 -3.44 6.07
CA GLY A 299 17.92 -4.09 7.37
C GLY A 299 16.61 -4.87 7.55
N LEU A 300 15.94 -5.23 6.44
CA LEU A 300 14.77 -6.13 6.46
C LEU A 300 15.25 -7.59 6.58
N ASP A 301 14.64 -8.36 7.47
CA ASP A 301 15.00 -9.77 7.66
C ASP A 301 14.20 -10.69 6.73
N PHE A 302 12.97 -10.33 6.37
CA PHE A 302 12.19 -11.12 5.42
C PHE A 302 11.20 -10.29 4.60
N VAL A 303 10.72 -10.88 3.50
CA VAL A 303 9.55 -10.40 2.76
C VAL A 303 8.79 -11.60 2.21
N PHE A 304 7.47 -11.49 2.08
CA PHE A 304 6.69 -12.37 1.23
C PHE A 304 6.50 -11.74 -0.15
N ALA A 305 7.11 -12.37 -1.16
CA ALA A 305 6.77 -12.12 -2.55
C ALA A 305 5.39 -12.71 -2.85
N THR A 306 4.38 -11.87 -2.84
CA THR A 306 2.95 -12.21 -2.91
C THR A 306 2.43 -11.82 -4.28
N ASP A 307 2.99 -12.46 -5.30
CA ASP A 307 2.63 -12.18 -6.69
C ASP A 307 1.17 -12.54 -7.00
N HIS A 308 0.54 -11.85 -7.95
CA HIS A 308 -0.82 -12.18 -8.39
C HIS A 308 -0.90 -13.64 -8.78
N ALA A 309 -1.77 -14.39 -8.11
CA ALA A 309 -1.80 -15.84 -8.18
C ALA A 309 -2.75 -16.34 -9.27
N SER A 310 -2.64 -15.87 -10.52
CA SER A 310 -3.60 -16.22 -11.58
C SER A 310 -3.12 -17.30 -12.55
N ASP A 311 -4.04 -18.17 -12.96
CA ASP A 311 -3.86 -19.20 -14.00
C ASP A 311 -4.54 -18.83 -15.33
N SER A 312 -5.08 -17.62 -15.45
CA SER A 312 -5.76 -17.13 -16.64
C SER A 312 -4.77 -16.58 -17.68
N GLY A 313 -5.14 -16.68 -18.95
CA GLY A 313 -4.52 -15.86 -19.99
C GLY A 313 -5.16 -14.47 -19.94
N GLN A 314 -4.40 -13.47 -19.51
CA GLN A 314 -4.87 -12.08 -19.46
C GLN A 314 -4.58 -11.36 -20.78
N VAL A 315 -5.43 -10.39 -21.11
CA VAL A 315 -5.27 -9.54 -22.31
C VAL A 315 -4.05 -8.66 -22.10
N THR A 316 -3.03 -8.82 -22.94
CA THR A 316 -1.72 -8.21 -22.70
C THR A 316 -1.51 -6.83 -23.31
N ASP A 317 -2.40 -6.45 -24.21
CA ASP A 317 -2.32 -5.22 -24.99
C ASP A 317 -3.72 -4.90 -25.53
N MET A 318 -4.12 -3.64 -25.44
CA MET A 318 -5.33 -3.13 -26.07
C MET A 318 -4.97 -1.81 -26.75
N ASP A 319 -4.94 -1.82 -28.08
CA ASP A 319 -4.85 -0.57 -28.85
C ASP A 319 -5.99 0.37 -28.41
N PRO A 320 -5.69 1.53 -27.82
CA PRO A 320 -6.71 2.49 -27.48
C PRO A 320 -7.37 2.95 -28.78
N ILE A 321 -8.66 2.69 -28.94
CA ILE A 321 -9.45 3.30 -30.01
C ILE A 321 -9.63 4.78 -29.66
N PHE A 322 -8.66 5.62 -30.02
CA PHE A 322 -8.79 7.07 -29.93
C PHE A 322 -9.80 7.54 -30.98
N ILE A 323 -10.99 7.98 -30.53
CA ILE A 323 -11.89 8.81 -31.34
C ILE A 323 -11.41 10.28 -31.30
N ASP A 324 -10.10 10.54 -31.20
CA ASP A 324 -9.55 11.90 -31.09
C ASP A 324 -8.99 12.44 -32.42
N THR A 325 -8.93 11.60 -33.45
CA THR A 325 -8.52 11.98 -34.82
C THR A 325 -9.70 12.06 -35.77
N VAL A 326 -10.76 12.77 -35.37
CA VAL A 326 -11.72 13.32 -36.33
C VAL A 326 -11.52 14.83 -36.40
N PRO A 327 -10.57 15.33 -37.22
CA PRO A 327 -10.41 16.76 -37.44
C PRO A 327 -11.69 17.31 -38.09
N ASP A 328 -12.09 18.51 -37.68
CA ASP A 328 -13.12 19.35 -38.31
C ASP A 328 -14.59 18.89 -38.23
N ILE A 329 -15.16 18.78 -37.02
CA ILE A 329 -16.64 18.69 -36.89
C ILE A 329 -17.21 19.94 -36.20
N PRO A 330 -17.82 20.87 -36.96
CA PRO A 330 -18.65 21.93 -36.40
C PRO A 330 -19.89 21.33 -35.74
N TYR A 331 -20.24 21.82 -34.56
CA TYR A 331 -21.39 21.39 -33.77
C TYR A 331 -22.72 21.55 -34.55
N VAL A 332 -23.39 20.44 -34.92
CA VAL A 332 -24.73 20.45 -35.55
C VAL A 332 -25.65 19.36 -34.93
N PRO A 333 -26.79 19.69 -34.29
CA PRO A 333 -27.65 18.69 -33.67
C PRO A 333 -28.53 17.92 -34.67
N GLY A 334 -28.70 16.60 -34.46
CA GLY A 334 -29.84 15.81 -34.97
C GLY A 334 -29.62 14.95 -36.23
N VAL A 335 -28.59 15.23 -37.04
CA VAL A 335 -28.21 14.41 -38.21
C VAL A 335 -26.88 13.65 -37.98
N LEU A 336 -26.09 14.10 -37.00
CA LEU A 336 -24.79 13.52 -36.61
C LEU A 336 -24.90 12.11 -36.03
N GLU A 337 -26.03 11.70 -35.47
CA GLU A 337 -26.19 10.35 -34.89
C GLU A 337 -26.14 9.26 -35.97
N ARG A 338 -26.93 9.40 -37.04
CA ARG A 338 -26.92 8.45 -38.14
C ARG A 338 -25.64 8.51 -38.96
N TRP A 339 -25.03 9.70 -39.11
CA TRP A 339 -23.78 9.85 -39.85
C TRP A 339 -22.55 9.40 -39.05
N ALA A 340 -22.48 9.65 -37.74
CA ALA A 340 -21.41 9.13 -36.88
C ALA A 340 -21.50 7.61 -36.77
N VAL A 341 -22.69 7.03 -36.62
CA VAL A 341 -22.89 5.58 -36.67
C VAL A 341 -22.45 5.00 -38.02
N ASP A 342 -22.77 5.65 -39.15
CA ASP A 342 -22.36 5.17 -40.48
C ASP A 342 -20.85 5.37 -40.75
N LEU A 343 -20.23 6.44 -40.24
CA LEU A 343 -18.78 6.72 -40.33
C LEU A 343 -17.97 5.75 -39.45
N VAL A 344 -18.44 5.50 -38.23
CA VAL A 344 -17.88 4.50 -37.30
C VAL A 344 -18.03 3.12 -37.90
N ASN A 345 -19.21 2.74 -38.41
CA ASN A 345 -19.43 1.43 -39.04
C ASN A 345 -18.61 1.24 -40.33
N LYS A 346 -18.43 2.27 -41.17
CA LYS A 346 -17.62 2.18 -42.41
C LYS A 346 -16.12 2.27 -42.20
N LYS A 347 -15.64 3.05 -41.23
CA LYS A 347 -14.20 3.16 -40.94
C LYS A 347 -13.70 2.07 -40.01
N LEU A 348 -14.52 1.59 -39.06
CA LEU A 348 -14.13 0.53 -38.12
C LEU A 348 -14.38 -0.89 -38.65
N SER A 349 -15.15 -1.10 -39.73
CA SER A 349 -15.29 -2.42 -40.35
C SER A 349 -13.98 -2.99 -40.93
N GLY A 350 -12.88 -2.23 -40.89
CA GLY A 350 -11.51 -2.67 -41.21
C GLY A 350 -10.53 -2.60 -40.03
N PHE A 351 -10.93 -2.10 -38.85
CA PHE A 351 -10.11 -2.12 -37.65
C PHE A 351 -10.32 -3.46 -36.94
N ASN A 352 -9.40 -4.40 -37.13
CA ASN A 352 -9.29 -5.52 -36.21
C ASN A 352 -8.71 -4.96 -34.91
N VAL A 353 -9.54 -4.85 -33.86
CA VAL A 353 -9.02 -4.76 -32.49
C VAL A 353 -8.35 -6.10 -32.22
N LEU A 354 -7.05 -6.17 -32.49
CA LEU A 354 -6.25 -7.36 -32.20
C LEU A 354 -5.95 -7.36 -30.71
N ALA A 355 -6.93 -7.77 -29.89
CA ALA A 355 -6.65 -8.20 -28.53
C ALA A 355 -5.88 -9.53 -28.64
N SER A 356 -4.55 -9.46 -28.64
CA SER A 356 -3.72 -10.66 -28.60
C SER A 356 -3.52 -11.07 -27.15
N VAL A 357 -4.14 -12.18 -26.73
CA VAL A 357 -3.85 -12.85 -25.45
C VAL A 357 -2.62 -13.71 -25.66
N GLU A 358 -1.45 -13.29 -25.18
CA GLU A 358 -0.20 -13.95 -25.58
C GLU A 358 0.77 -14.37 -24.48
N ALA A 359 0.46 -14.18 -23.19
CA ALA A 359 1.30 -14.71 -22.10
C ALA A 359 0.51 -14.97 -20.80
N ALA A 360 1.00 -15.92 -19.98
CA ALA A 360 0.60 -16.03 -18.58
C ALA A 360 1.42 -15.01 -17.79
N ARG A 361 0.83 -13.84 -17.58
CA ARG A 361 1.46 -12.65 -16.96
C ARG A 361 1.50 -12.71 -15.43
N ASP A 362 0.54 -13.41 -14.85
CA ASP A 362 0.48 -13.68 -13.41
C ASP A 362 1.13 -15.03 -13.03
N MET A 363 1.34 -15.23 -11.73
CA MET A 363 1.92 -16.44 -11.17
C MET A 363 0.89 -17.57 -11.16
N ASN A 364 1.02 -18.51 -12.10
CA ASN A 364 0.32 -19.79 -12.07
C ASN A 364 1.10 -20.86 -11.27
N GLN A 365 0.54 -22.06 -11.12
CA GLN A 365 1.15 -23.18 -10.36
C GLN A 365 2.55 -23.57 -10.86
N GLN A 366 2.77 -23.52 -12.17
CA GLN A 366 4.04 -23.86 -12.80
C GLN A 366 5.08 -22.78 -12.51
N ARG A 367 4.73 -21.50 -12.75
CA ARG A 367 5.58 -20.35 -12.43
C ARG A 367 5.92 -20.31 -10.95
N PHE A 368 4.95 -20.55 -10.06
CA PHE A 368 5.18 -20.70 -8.61
C PHE A 368 6.26 -21.76 -8.31
N SER A 369 6.18 -22.92 -8.96
CA SER A 369 7.15 -24.02 -8.75
C SER A 369 8.56 -23.63 -9.22
N ALA A 370 8.66 -22.93 -10.35
CA ALA A 370 9.93 -22.43 -10.88
C ALA A 370 10.55 -21.33 -9.99
N LEU A 371 9.76 -20.32 -9.63
CA LEU A 371 10.17 -19.22 -8.75
C LEU A 371 10.61 -19.73 -7.38
N ARG A 372 9.87 -20.70 -6.82
CA ARG A 372 10.26 -21.40 -5.58
C ARG A 372 11.62 -22.06 -5.72
N ALA A 373 11.90 -22.73 -6.84
CA ALA A 373 13.20 -23.34 -7.09
C ALA A 373 14.31 -22.27 -7.21
N TRP A 374 14.05 -21.17 -7.91
CA TRP A 374 15.01 -20.05 -8.03
C TRP A 374 15.33 -19.41 -6.67
N LEU A 375 14.36 -19.34 -5.76
CA LEU A 375 14.56 -18.85 -4.41
C LEU A 375 15.27 -19.85 -3.49
N ASN A 376 14.80 -21.10 -3.47
CA ASN A 376 15.06 -22.04 -2.37
C ASN A 376 15.92 -23.26 -2.73
N THR A 377 16.39 -23.40 -3.98
CA THR A 377 17.31 -24.51 -4.31
C THR A 377 18.54 -24.47 -3.39
N PRO A 378 18.87 -25.57 -2.69
CA PRO A 378 20.02 -25.57 -1.79
C PRO A 378 21.29 -25.12 -2.51
N SER A 379 22.05 -24.21 -1.89
CA SER A 379 23.32 -23.63 -2.39
C SER A 379 23.26 -22.76 -3.65
N THR A 380 22.27 -22.91 -4.53
CA THR A 380 22.17 -22.16 -5.79
C THR A 380 21.01 -21.17 -5.85
N GLY A 381 20.01 -21.33 -4.98
CA GLY A 381 18.88 -20.41 -4.87
C GLY A 381 19.30 -19.03 -4.37
N ALA A 382 18.51 -18.02 -4.71
CA ALA A 382 18.78 -16.63 -4.36
C ALA A 382 18.95 -16.42 -2.84
N ASN A 383 18.09 -17.05 -2.02
CA ASN A 383 18.16 -17.00 -0.56
C ASN A 383 19.49 -17.53 0.01
N ALA A 384 20.13 -18.49 -0.68
CA ALA A 384 21.40 -19.06 -0.25
C ALA A 384 22.61 -18.29 -0.82
N GLN A 385 22.52 -17.76 -2.05
CA GLN A 385 23.65 -17.18 -2.76
C GLN A 385 23.86 -15.69 -2.51
N VAL A 386 22.81 -14.88 -2.57
CA VAL A 386 22.92 -13.41 -2.36
C VAL A 386 23.49 -13.13 -0.97
N MET A 387 23.19 -14.01 -0.04
CA MET A 387 23.68 -13.95 1.33
C MET A 387 25.21 -14.08 1.46
N ARG A 388 25.86 -14.81 0.53
CA ARG A 388 27.32 -14.97 0.47
C ARG A 388 28.04 -13.81 -0.21
N ALA A 389 27.36 -13.07 -1.07
CA ALA A 389 28.00 -12.17 -2.03
C ALA A 389 27.98 -10.69 -1.64
N PHE A 390 26.98 -10.29 -0.85
CA PHE A 390 26.73 -8.89 -0.53
C PHE A 390 26.96 -8.61 0.95
N ALA A 391 27.75 -7.59 1.29
CA ALA A 391 27.85 -7.10 2.66
C ALA A 391 26.60 -6.27 2.99
N GLY A 392 26.00 -6.46 4.15
CA GLY A 392 24.79 -5.75 4.57
C GLY A 392 24.55 -5.94 6.05
N GLY A 393 23.31 -5.72 6.50
CA GLY A 393 22.92 -5.91 7.90
C GLY A 393 23.42 -7.24 8.49
N THR A 394 23.58 -7.28 9.81
CA THR A 394 24.18 -8.41 10.54
C THR A 394 23.35 -9.69 10.49
N ARG A 395 22.13 -9.64 9.92
CA ARG A 395 21.17 -10.74 9.85
C ARG A 395 20.85 -11.14 8.42
N PRO A 396 20.58 -12.43 8.17
CA PRO A 396 20.28 -12.90 6.83
C PRO A 396 18.85 -12.59 6.39
N SER A 397 18.73 -11.78 5.34
CA SER A 397 17.45 -11.49 4.67
C SER A 397 16.95 -12.70 3.87
N ARG A 398 15.64 -12.93 3.86
CA ARG A 398 14.98 -14.04 3.13
C ARG A 398 13.74 -13.57 2.38
N ILE A 399 13.60 -13.97 1.13
CA ILE A 399 12.33 -13.87 0.39
C ILE A 399 11.58 -15.20 0.55
N PHE A 400 10.32 -15.12 0.95
CA PHE A 400 9.37 -16.22 0.96
C PHE A 400 8.38 -16.04 -0.16
N LEU A 401 7.99 -17.13 -0.82
CA LEU A 401 6.99 -17.08 -1.88
C LEU A 401 5.59 -17.22 -1.26
N GLY A 402 4.70 -16.30 -1.59
CA GLY A 402 3.30 -16.28 -1.24
C GLY A 402 2.43 -16.20 -2.50
N GLY A 403 1.27 -15.56 -2.41
CA GLY A 403 0.51 -15.13 -3.57
C GLY A 403 -0.55 -14.11 -3.17
N GLU A 404 -0.89 -13.19 -4.06
CA GLU A 404 -2.06 -12.36 -3.93
C GLU A 404 -3.23 -13.04 -4.65
N VAL A 405 -4.29 -13.37 -3.90
CA VAL A 405 -5.42 -14.15 -4.42
C VAL A 405 -6.65 -13.27 -4.54
N ASP A 406 -7.16 -13.13 -5.77
CA ASP A 406 -8.41 -12.44 -6.06
C ASP A 406 -9.62 -13.28 -5.64
N VAL A 407 -10.57 -12.64 -4.95
CA VAL A 407 -11.87 -13.21 -4.62
C VAL A 407 -13.00 -12.31 -5.07
N VAL A 408 -14.12 -12.93 -5.43
CA VAL A 408 -15.36 -12.24 -5.80
C VAL A 408 -15.92 -11.48 -4.58
N PRO A 409 -16.17 -10.17 -4.67
CA PRO A 409 -16.83 -9.42 -3.62
C PRO A 409 -18.27 -9.89 -3.44
N GLU A 410 -18.63 -10.18 -2.18
CA GLU A 410 -20.00 -10.54 -1.82
C GLU A 410 -20.66 -9.42 -1.01
N ILE A 411 -21.92 -9.09 -1.32
CA ILE A 411 -22.72 -8.09 -0.60
C ILE A 411 -24.05 -8.70 -0.11
N SER A 412 -24.67 -8.04 0.87
CA SER A 412 -25.99 -8.39 1.37
C SER A 412 -27.12 -7.95 0.43
N GLU A 413 -28.33 -8.48 0.64
CA GLU A 413 -29.54 -8.03 -0.07
C GLU A 413 -29.86 -6.55 0.20
N ALA A 414 -29.58 -6.07 1.41
CA ALA A 414 -29.79 -4.67 1.78
C ALA A 414 -28.85 -3.74 0.99
N GLU A 415 -27.57 -4.10 0.91
CA GLU A 415 -26.57 -3.37 0.13
C GLU A 415 -26.90 -3.40 -1.36
N ARG A 416 -27.31 -4.58 -1.88
CA ARG A 416 -27.79 -4.72 -3.26
C ARG A 416 -28.95 -3.76 -3.56
N THR A 417 -29.94 -3.71 -2.68
CA THR A 417 -31.14 -2.89 -2.85
C THR A 417 -30.82 -1.40 -2.75
N SER A 418 -29.89 -1.03 -1.87
CA SER A 418 -29.49 0.37 -1.68
C SER A 418 -28.60 0.91 -2.80
N GLY A 419 -27.96 0.04 -3.59
CA GLY A 419 -26.97 0.46 -4.59
C GLY A 419 -25.62 0.87 -3.98
N SER A 420 -25.37 0.55 -2.71
CA SER A 420 -24.15 0.91 -1.99
C SER A 420 -23.77 -0.17 -0.98
N LEU A 421 -22.48 -0.38 -0.77
CA LEU A 421 -21.96 -1.21 0.33
C LEU A 421 -21.39 -0.31 1.42
N MET A 422 -21.57 -0.68 2.69
CA MET A 422 -21.05 0.08 3.82
C MET A 422 -19.73 -0.50 4.31
N TYR A 423 -18.74 0.34 4.59
CA TYR A 423 -17.42 -0.09 5.08
C TYR A 423 -16.83 0.93 6.07
N GLY A 424 -15.72 0.57 6.71
CA GLY A 424 -14.98 1.45 7.62
C GLY A 424 -15.83 2.05 8.74
N ASN A 425 -15.60 3.33 9.08
CA ASN A 425 -16.42 4.05 10.07
C ASN A 425 -17.68 4.70 9.43
N GLY A 426 -18.48 3.88 8.74
CA GLY A 426 -19.76 4.28 8.17
C GLY A 426 -19.66 4.95 6.80
N ARG A 427 -18.64 4.60 6.01
CA ARG A 427 -18.52 5.01 4.62
C ARG A 427 -19.36 4.13 3.71
N ALA A 428 -19.67 4.67 2.54
CA ALA A 428 -20.45 3.99 1.52
C ALA A 428 -19.67 3.97 0.21
N TYR A 429 -19.50 2.80 -0.39
CA TYR A 429 -19.04 2.65 -1.77
C TYR A 429 -20.25 2.40 -2.67
N ARG A 430 -20.47 3.34 -3.60
CA ARG A 430 -21.68 3.41 -4.43
C ARG A 430 -21.49 2.64 -5.74
N TRP A 431 -21.39 1.32 -5.65
CA TRP A 431 -21.18 0.45 -6.81
C TRP A 431 -22.26 0.60 -7.90
N ALA A 432 -23.47 1.03 -7.56
CA ALA A 432 -24.52 1.31 -8.55
C ALA A 432 -24.20 2.52 -9.45
N GLU A 433 -23.27 3.38 -9.04
CA GLU A 433 -22.82 4.54 -9.80
C GLU A 433 -21.65 4.23 -10.75
N SER A 434 -21.10 3.00 -10.71
CA SER A 434 -20.02 2.57 -11.62
C SER A 434 -20.46 2.48 -13.09
N CYS A 435 -21.77 2.54 -13.37
CA CYS A 435 -22.30 2.62 -14.74
C CYS A 435 -22.37 4.08 -15.23
N THR A 436 -21.71 4.40 -16.35
CA THR A 436 -21.92 5.69 -17.02
C THR A 436 -23.27 5.72 -17.74
N LYS A 437 -24.09 6.74 -17.48
CA LYS A 437 -25.35 6.95 -18.21
C LYS A 437 -25.07 7.56 -19.57
N LEU A 438 -24.99 6.75 -20.62
CA LEU A 438 -25.01 7.25 -21.99
C LEU A 438 -26.46 7.43 -22.50
N PRO A 439 -26.73 8.47 -23.30
CA PRO A 439 -27.95 8.59 -24.11
C PRO A 439 -28.19 7.31 -24.94
N ALA A 440 -29.46 6.95 -25.18
CA ALA A 440 -29.86 5.76 -25.94
C ALA A 440 -29.25 5.72 -27.36
N GLU A 441 -29.00 6.91 -27.90
CA GLU A 441 -28.38 7.21 -29.18
C GLU A 441 -26.89 6.80 -29.22
N LEU A 442 -26.16 6.95 -28.11
CA LEU A 442 -24.74 6.58 -27.98
C LEU A 442 -24.54 5.14 -27.51
N LEU A 443 -25.55 4.51 -26.90
CA LEU A 443 -25.55 3.08 -26.54
C LEU A 443 -25.36 2.17 -27.76
N ALA A 444 -25.81 2.59 -28.96
CA ALA A 444 -25.57 1.87 -30.21
C ALA A 444 -24.09 1.88 -30.63
N LEU A 445 -23.33 2.91 -30.22
CA LEU A 445 -21.89 3.02 -30.42
C LEU A 445 -21.08 2.30 -29.33
N GLY A 446 -21.71 1.89 -28.22
CA GLY A 446 -21.06 1.21 -27.09
C GLY A 446 -20.26 -0.05 -27.47
N ARG A 447 -20.57 -0.69 -28.60
CA ARG A 447 -19.78 -1.81 -29.16
C ARG A 447 -18.41 -1.41 -29.71
N TYR A 448 -18.19 -0.10 -29.89
CA TYR A 448 -17.01 0.51 -30.51
C TYR A 448 -16.32 1.52 -29.60
N THR A 449 -16.74 1.63 -28.32
CA THR A 449 -16.18 2.57 -27.34
C THR A 449 -15.81 1.82 -26.06
N THR A 450 -14.75 2.24 -25.37
CA THR A 450 -14.38 1.79 -24.01
C THR A 450 -15.27 2.39 -22.91
N ALA A 451 -16.49 2.79 -23.27
CA ALA A 451 -17.40 3.51 -22.38
C ALA A 451 -18.31 2.54 -21.62
N ASP A 452 -18.28 2.64 -20.29
CA ASP A 452 -19.06 1.84 -19.36
C ASP A 452 -20.57 2.08 -19.50
N THR A 453 -21.25 1.25 -20.30
CA THR A 453 -22.69 1.40 -20.55
C THR A 453 -23.53 0.30 -19.91
N CYS A 454 -24.47 0.72 -19.06
CA CYS A 454 -25.52 -0.16 -18.53
C CYS A 454 -26.85 0.16 -19.23
N PRO A 455 -27.40 -0.75 -20.07
CA PRO A 455 -28.67 -0.53 -20.74
C PRO A 455 -29.78 -0.20 -19.72
N GLY A 456 -30.41 0.97 -19.88
CA GLY A 456 -31.63 1.34 -19.15
C GLY A 456 -31.49 1.56 -17.64
N GLY A 457 -30.29 1.83 -17.12
CA GLY A 457 -30.10 2.07 -15.67
C GLY A 457 -30.28 0.82 -14.80
N ALA A 458 -30.18 -0.39 -15.37
CA ALA A 458 -30.30 -1.64 -14.64
C ALA A 458 -29.00 -1.99 -13.88
N THR A 459 -28.67 -1.21 -12.84
CA THR A 459 -27.55 -1.46 -11.91
C THR A 459 -27.62 -2.85 -11.27
N LEU A 460 -28.82 -3.43 -11.14
CA LEU A 460 -29.01 -4.83 -10.72
C LEU A 460 -28.30 -5.86 -11.62
N ALA A 461 -28.01 -5.50 -12.87
CA ALA A 461 -27.27 -6.36 -13.79
C ALA A 461 -25.77 -6.46 -13.46
N LEU A 462 -25.28 -5.63 -12.52
CA LEU A 462 -23.96 -5.75 -11.90
C LEU A 462 -23.99 -6.66 -10.67
N THR A 463 -25.07 -7.38 -10.41
CA THR A 463 -25.14 -8.33 -9.30
C THR A 463 -25.66 -9.67 -9.76
N GLU A 464 -25.09 -10.73 -9.19
CA GLU A 464 -25.55 -12.11 -9.40
C GLU A 464 -25.87 -12.74 -8.05
N ARG A 465 -26.98 -13.48 -7.95
CA ARG A 465 -27.33 -14.14 -6.69
C ARG A 465 -26.40 -15.33 -6.45
N ALA A 466 -25.80 -15.40 -5.26
CA ALA A 466 -25.00 -16.56 -4.88
C ALA A 466 -25.86 -17.84 -4.82
N SER A 467 -25.24 -19.00 -5.08
CA SER A 467 -25.95 -20.27 -5.23
C SER A 467 -26.68 -20.73 -3.96
N GLU A 468 -26.16 -20.41 -2.78
CA GLU A 468 -26.81 -20.69 -1.49
C GLU A 468 -27.93 -19.71 -1.13
N GLY A 469 -28.10 -18.61 -1.89
CA GLY A 469 -29.02 -17.53 -1.59
C GLY A 469 -28.58 -16.61 -0.44
N GLY A 470 -29.27 -15.48 -0.29
CA GLY A 470 -29.04 -14.51 0.79
C GLY A 470 -27.82 -13.59 0.60
N ARG A 471 -27.03 -13.80 -0.46
CA ARG A 471 -25.86 -12.99 -0.83
C ARG A 471 -25.84 -12.72 -2.33
N TYR A 472 -25.11 -11.69 -2.72
CA TYR A 472 -24.94 -11.30 -4.11
C TYR A 472 -23.47 -11.07 -4.44
N LEU A 473 -23.07 -11.58 -5.58
CA LEU A 473 -21.76 -11.44 -6.17
C LEU A 473 -21.72 -10.15 -6.98
N LEU A 474 -20.74 -9.28 -6.73
CA LEU A 474 -20.64 -7.99 -7.39
C LEU A 474 -19.82 -8.10 -8.69
N LYS A 475 -20.44 -7.71 -9.79
CA LYS A 475 -19.82 -7.59 -11.11
C LYS A 475 -19.30 -6.20 -11.35
N ASP A 476 -18.28 -6.14 -12.19
CA ASP A 476 -17.74 -4.92 -12.74
C ASP A 476 -17.83 -4.94 -14.26
N LEU A 477 -17.81 -3.76 -14.87
CA LEU A 477 -17.65 -3.59 -16.30
C LEU A 477 -16.15 -3.67 -16.61
N GLN A 478 -15.80 -4.62 -17.47
CA GLN A 478 -14.40 -4.89 -17.84
C GLN A 478 -14.35 -5.03 -19.36
N GLY A 479 -13.43 -4.33 -20.01
CA GLY A 479 -13.40 -4.25 -21.47
C GLY A 479 -14.55 -3.40 -22.05
N LEU A 480 -14.87 -3.58 -23.34
CA LEU A 480 -15.82 -2.71 -24.06
C LEU A 480 -17.28 -2.91 -23.63
N ILE A 481 -17.69 -4.16 -23.36
CA ILE A 481 -19.08 -4.52 -22.97
C ILE A 481 -19.13 -5.76 -22.06
N GLU A 482 -17.98 -6.30 -21.65
CA GLU A 482 -17.92 -7.56 -20.91
C GLU A 482 -18.13 -7.30 -19.42
N ARG A 483 -18.70 -8.30 -18.73
CA ARG A 483 -19.06 -8.22 -17.32
C ARG A 483 -18.48 -9.40 -16.61
N PHE A 484 -17.38 -9.16 -15.90
CA PHE A 484 -16.79 -10.13 -15.00
C PHE A 484 -17.00 -9.68 -13.56
N PHE A 485 -16.61 -10.50 -12.60
CA PHE A 485 -16.69 -10.05 -11.20
C PHE A 485 -15.62 -9.00 -10.92
N ALA A 486 -15.96 -8.04 -10.06
CA ALA A 486 -14.97 -7.19 -9.40
C ALA A 486 -14.00 -8.06 -8.59
N ARG A 487 -12.94 -7.45 -8.02
CA ARG A 487 -11.97 -8.19 -7.21
C ARG A 487 -11.79 -7.61 -5.81
N GLN A 488 -11.35 -8.49 -4.93
CA GLN A 488 -10.86 -8.23 -3.59
C GLN A 488 -9.61 -9.07 -3.42
N HIS A 489 -8.60 -8.51 -2.78
CA HIS A 489 -7.31 -9.16 -2.67
C HIS A 489 -7.09 -9.71 -1.27
N LEU A 490 -6.46 -10.88 -1.19
CA LEU A 490 -5.90 -11.39 0.05
C LEU A 490 -4.48 -11.85 -0.18
N VAL A 491 -3.61 -11.58 0.78
CA VAL A 491 -2.23 -12.08 0.76
C VAL A 491 -2.17 -13.46 1.38
N TRP A 492 -1.83 -14.45 0.57
CA TRP A 492 -1.64 -15.85 0.93
C TRP A 492 -0.20 -16.14 1.33
N LEU A 493 -0.02 -16.70 2.52
CA LEU A 493 1.26 -16.99 3.16
C LEU A 493 1.38 -18.50 3.40
N PRO A 494 2.08 -19.26 2.53
CA PRO A 494 2.31 -20.68 2.72
C PRO A 494 3.06 -20.99 4.01
N SER A 495 2.65 -22.04 4.72
CA SER A 495 3.34 -22.48 5.94
C SER A 495 4.67 -23.19 5.66
N ASP A 496 4.89 -23.63 4.42
CA ASP A 496 6.09 -24.36 4.02
C ASP A 496 6.52 -23.97 2.60
N GLY A 497 7.61 -23.20 2.49
CA GLY A 497 8.18 -22.77 1.21
C GLY A 497 8.87 -23.88 0.41
N THR A 498 8.93 -25.10 0.93
CA THR A 498 9.56 -26.26 0.27
C THR A 498 8.56 -27.13 -0.48
N ARG A 499 7.25 -26.83 -0.38
CA ARG A 499 6.17 -27.62 -0.98
C ARG A 499 5.60 -26.95 -2.23
N ASN A 500 5.46 -27.71 -3.32
CA ASN A 500 4.88 -27.24 -4.58
C ASN A 500 3.35 -27.11 -4.50
N ASP A 501 2.69 -27.92 -3.69
CA ASP A 501 1.23 -27.96 -3.57
C ASP A 501 0.66 -26.83 -2.71
N MET A 502 1.49 -25.87 -2.30
CA MET A 502 1.12 -24.72 -1.48
C MET A 502 0.53 -23.54 -2.25
N PHE A 503 0.60 -23.56 -3.58
CA PHE A 503 0.00 -22.52 -4.40
C PHE A 503 -1.54 -22.57 -4.30
N VAL A 504 -2.14 -21.37 -4.35
CA VAL A 504 -3.59 -21.16 -4.34
C VAL A 504 -3.89 -20.15 -5.42
N ALA A 505 -4.63 -20.58 -6.45
CA ALA A 505 -4.92 -19.75 -7.61
C ALA A 505 -6.12 -18.83 -7.36
N SER A 506 -6.08 -17.60 -7.86
CA SER A 506 -7.22 -16.68 -7.89
C SER A 506 -8.23 -17.04 -8.96
N ARG A 507 -7.77 -17.58 -10.10
CA ARG A 507 -8.55 -17.77 -11.33
C ARG A 507 -9.24 -16.48 -11.73
N THR A 508 -8.63 -15.68 -12.60
CA THR A 508 -9.24 -14.44 -13.08
C THR A 508 -9.88 -14.58 -14.46
N SER A 509 -10.71 -13.61 -14.84
CA SER A 509 -11.16 -13.42 -16.20
C SER A 509 -10.00 -12.98 -17.10
N SER A 510 -10.25 -12.89 -18.41
CA SER A 510 -9.29 -12.33 -19.37
C SER A 510 -8.89 -10.88 -19.08
N TYR A 511 -9.63 -10.17 -18.23
CA TYR A 511 -9.35 -8.79 -17.83
C TYR A 511 -8.91 -8.68 -16.37
N GLY A 512 -8.69 -9.79 -15.65
CA GLY A 512 -8.24 -9.79 -14.26
C GLY A 512 -9.36 -9.83 -13.20
N GLY A 513 -10.64 -9.85 -13.59
CA GLY A 513 -11.77 -9.96 -12.66
C GLY A 513 -11.81 -11.31 -11.94
N ALA A 514 -12.15 -11.33 -10.66
CA ALA A 514 -12.14 -12.58 -9.88
C ALA A 514 -13.16 -13.61 -10.44
N THR A 515 -12.91 -14.90 -10.24
CA THR A 515 -13.91 -15.95 -10.57
C THR A 515 -14.26 -16.85 -9.40
N GLN A 516 -13.50 -16.78 -8.31
CA GLN A 516 -13.69 -17.62 -7.14
C GLN A 516 -14.18 -16.83 -5.94
N ARG A 517 -15.07 -17.45 -5.17
CA ARG A 517 -15.60 -16.85 -3.95
C ARG A 517 -14.69 -17.17 -2.78
N LEU A 518 -14.61 -16.25 -1.82
CA LEU A 518 -13.84 -16.44 -0.59
C LEU A 518 -14.23 -17.73 0.16
N LYS A 519 -15.53 -18.02 0.24
CA LYS A 519 -16.02 -19.24 0.90
C LYS A 519 -15.52 -20.52 0.23
N ASP A 520 -15.36 -20.53 -1.09
CA ASP A 520 -14.99 -21.72 -1.85
C ASP A 520 -13.51 -22.04 -1.73
N ILE A 521 -12.65 -21.01 -1.67
CA ILE A 521 -11.21 -21.17 -1.43
C ILE A 521 -10.89 -21.49 0.03
N LEU A 522 -11.78 -21.14 0.97
CA LEU A 522 -11.66 -21.49 2.38
C LEU A 522 -12.21 -22.89 2.70
N ASN A 523 -12.97 -23.50 1.79
CA ASN A 523 -13.60 -24.78 2.02
C ASN A 523 -12.56 -25.92 2.01
N PRO A 524 -12.37 -26.66 3.12
CA PRO A 524 -11.40 -27.77 3.16
C PRO A 524 -11.75 -28.93 2.23
N ASN A 525 -13.01 -29.04 1.80
CA ASN A 525 -13.45 -30.07 0.85
C ASN A 525 -13.14 -29.72 -0.61
N ASN A 526 -12.64 -28.50 -0.89
CA ASN A 526 -12.22 -28.08 -2.22
C ASN A 526 -10.74 -28.46 -2.44
N PHE A 527 -10.48 -29.75 -2.62
CA PHE A 527 -9.11 -30.30 -2.69
C PHE A 527 -8.21 -29.69 -3.78
N GLN A 528 -8.78 -29.10 -4.83
CA GLN A 528 -8.02 -28.55 -5.94
C GLN A 528 -7.45 -27.15 -5.67
N ASN A 529 -8.13 -26.34 -4.84
CA ASN A 529 -7.74 -24.94 -4.66
C ASN A 529 -8.12 -24.37 -3.27
N THR A 530 -8.01 -25.19 -2.23
CA THR A 530 -8.25 -24.76 -0.85
C THR A 530 -7.01 -24.20 -0.20
N MET A 531 -7.18 -23.14 0.59
CA MET A 531 -6.16 -22.64 1.52
C MET A 531 -6.03 -23.50 2.78
N ALA A 532 -7.06 -24.28 3.11
CA ALA A 532 -7.09 -25.05 4.34
C ALA A 532 -5.92 -26.07 4.37
N GLY A 533 -5.11 -25.99 5.43
CA GLY A 533 -3.97 -26.89 5.62
C GLY A 533 -2.69 -26.53 4.85
N LYS A 534 -2.70 -25.45 4.05
CA LYS A 534 -1.53 -25.01 3.27
C LYS A 534 -0.77 -23.82 3.88
N GLY A 535 -1.38 -23.08 4.82
CA GLY A 535 -0.88 -21.76 5.24
C GLY A 535 -1.98 -20.86 5.80
N TYR A 536 -1.74 -19.54 5.73
CA TYR A 536 -2.58 -18.50 6.32
C TYR A 536 -2.75 -17.31 5.37
N ALA A 537 -3.75 -16.46 5.61
CA ALA A 537 -3.93 -15.25 4.80
C ALA A 537 -4.34 -14.02 5.60
N PHE A 538 -4.10 -12.83 5.03
CA PHE A 538 -4.69 -11.56 5.47
C PHE A 538 -5.51 -10.97 4.33
N LEU A 539 -6.62 -10.31 4.64
CA LEU A 539 -7.38 -9.55 3.65
C LEU A 539 -6.63 -8.25 3.35
N ALA A 540 -6.25 -8.03 2.10
CA ALA A 540 -5.50 -6.86 1.66
C ALA A 540 -6.46 -5.75 1.18
N HIS A 541 -6.01 -4.49 1.27
CA HIS A 541 -6.78 -3.32 0.81
C HIS A 541 -8.24 -3.30 1.29
N PRO A 542 -8.53 -3.52 2.59
CA PRO A 542 -9.88 -3.85 3.00
C PRO A 542 -10.86 -2.67 2.93
N VAL A 543 -10.37 -1.44 2.86
CA VAL A 543 -11.19 -0.24 2.70
C VAL A 543 -10.89 0.54 1.42
N ASP A 544 -9.93 0.07 0.61
CA ASP A 544 -9.68 0.62 -0.71
C ASP A 544 -10.90 0.46 -1.62
N ALA A 545 -11.14 1.51 -2.38
CA ALA A 545 -12.25 1.64 -3.29
C ALA A 545 -11.73 2.41 -4.48
N ALA A 546 -11.56 1.77 -5.65
CA ALA A 546 -11.12 2.57 -6.78
C ALA A 546 -12.21 3.59 -7.12
N SER A 547 -11.80 4.85 -7.15
CA SER A 547 -12.67 5.96 -7.51
C SER A 547 -12.53 6.24 -9.00
N GLY A 548 -13.65 6.24 -9.72
CA GLY A 548 -13.70 6.69 -11.10
C GLY A 548 -14.95 6.17 -11.82
N SER A 549 -15.68 7.10 -12.44
CA SER A 549 -16.77 6.86 -13.39
C SER A 549 -16.35 7.29 -14.81
N ASP A 550 -15.06 7.43 -15.06
CA ASP A 550 -14.53 8.14 -16.22
C ASP A 550 -14.17 7.20 -17.38
N PHE A 551 -14.28 7.74 -18.60
CA PHE A 551 -13.87 7.07 -19.84
C PHE A 551 -12.39 6.65 -19.76
N GLY A 552 -12.10 5.37 -20.04
CA GLY A 552 -10.74 4.80 -19.98
C GLY A 552 -10.48 3.87 -18.80
N ARG A 553 -11.49 3.61 -17.97
CA ARG A 553 -11.46 2.55 -16.96
C ARG A 553 -11.57 1.19 -17.65
N LEU A 554 -10.44 0.55 -17.87
CA LEU A 554 -10.37 -0.82 -18.36
C LEU A 554 -9.77 -1.67 -17.21
N GLY A 555 -10.37 -2.82 -16.89
CA GLY A 555 -9.95 -3.70 -15.79
C GLY A 555 -10.86 -3.66 -14.54
N PRO A 556 -10.75 -4.66 -13.65
CA PRO A 556 -11.60 -4.87 -12.48
C PRO A 556 -11.36 -3.85 -11.36
N ASP A 557 -12.44 -3.37 -10.76
CA ASP A 557 -12.41 -2.57 -9.54
C ASP A 557 -11.96 -3.39 -8.33
N ILE A 558 -11.20 -2.73 -7.45
CA ILE A 558 -11.04 -3.14 -6.06
C ILE A 558 -12.23 -2.59 -5.27
N VAL A 559 -12.94 -3.49 -4.61
CA VAL A 559 -14.14 -3.17 -3.83
C VAL A 559 -13.89 -3.39 -2.34
N PRO A 560 -14.23 -2.43 -1.45
CA PRO A 560 -14.04 -2.61 -0.02
C PRO A 560 -14.75 -3.86 0.51
N TYR A 561 -14.23 -4.44 1.58
CA TYR A 561 -14.84 -5.62 2.19
C TYR A 561 -16.16 -5.26 2.87
N SER A 562 -17.24 -5.88 2.40
CA SER A 562 -18.56 -5.81 3.05
C SER A 562 -18.57 -6.57 4.37
N ASP A 563 -19.54 -6.28 5.22
CA ASP A 563 -19.77 -7.03 6.46
C ASP A 563 -19.98 -8.52 6.24
N VAL A 564 -20.62 -8.89 5.13
CA VAL A 564 -20.88 -10.29 4.78
C VAL A 564 -19.57 -11.03 4.47
N GLN A 565 -18.67 -10.36 3.76
CA GLN A 565 -17.38 -10.92 3.40
C GLN A 565 -16.44 -10.97 4.62
N LEU A 566 -16.38 -9.89 5.41
CA LEU A 566 -15.63 -9.85 6.67
C LEU A 566 -16.09 -10.94 7.64
N LYS A 567 -17.39 -11.22 7.71
CA LYS A 567 -17.91 -12.31 8.55
C LYS A 567 -17.48 -13.68 8.04
N THR A 568 -17.48 -13.89 6.71
CA THR A 568 -16.99 -15.12 6.09
C THR A 568 -15.51 -15.35 6.41
N ALA A 569 -14.69 -14.30 6.34
CA ALA A 569 -13.29 -14.35 6.72
C ALA A 569 -13.09 -14.63 8.23
N PHE A 570 -13.85 -13.95 9.08
CA PHE A 570 -13.77 -14.08 10.54
C PHE A 570 -14.01 -15.52 11.03
N ASP A 571 -14.98 -16.22 10.42
CA ASP A 571 -15.36 -17.59 10.80
C ASP A 571 -14.31 -18.65 10.40
N SER A 572 -13.37 -18.30 9.52
CA SER A 572 -12.30 -19.19 9.06
C SER A 572 -11.06 -19.12 9.97
N PRO A 573 -10.42 -20.26 10.32
CA PRO A 573 -9.14 -20.26 11.03
C PRO A 573 -7.94 -19.90 10.14
N VAL A 574 -8.12 -19.89 8.81
CA VAL A 574 -7.06 -19.62 7.83
C VAL A 574 -6.79 -18.13 7.68
N ILE A 575 -7.84 -17.31 7.73
CA ILE A 575 -7.68 -15.85 7.65
C ILE A 575 -7.21 -15.34 9.01
N LEU A 576 -6.04 -14.74 9.11
CA LEU A 576 -5.50 -14.23 10.38
C LEU A 576 -6.06 -12.84 10.72
N GLY A 577 -6.38 -12.04 9.71
CA GLY A 577 -7.04 -10.76 9.88
C GLY A 577 -6.88 -9.86 8.66
N LEU A 578 -6.57 -8.58 8.90
CA LEU A 578 -6.52 -7.54 7.85
C LEU A 578 -5.09 -7.05 7.65
N GLN A 579 -4.72 -6.78 6.41
CA GLN A 579 -3.55 -5.98 6.07
C GLN A 579 -4.02 -4.57 5.74
N LEU A 580 -3.69 -3.61 6.61
CA LEU A 580 -4.27 -2.26 6.59
C LEU A 580 -3.31 -1.18 6.12
N TRP A 581 -2.01 -1.46 6.08
CA TRP A 581 -1.00 -0.42 5.90
C TRP A 581 -0.68 -0.11 4.43
N ASN A 582 -1.00 -1.00 3.50
CA ASN A 582 -0.86 -0.76 2.06
C ASN A 582 -1.74 0.39 1.51
N GLU A 583 -2.64 0.94 2.34
CA GLU A 583 -3.48 2.11 2.04
C GLU A 583 -2.90 3.43 2.59
N ASP A 584 -1.67 3.40 3.10
CA ASP A 584 -0.98 4.55 3.67
C ASP A 584 -0.45 5.51 2.58
N SER A 585 -1.36 6.29 2.00
CA SER A 585 -1.07 7.28 0.94
C SER A 585 -0.51 8.61 1.47
N ARG A 586 0.04 8.66 2.69
CA ARG A 586 0.46 9.91 3.38
C ARG A 586 1.46 10.80 2.64
N LEU A 587 2.06 10.29 1.57
CA LEU A 587 2.83 11.07 0.61
C LEU A 587 2.51 10.53 -0.79
N GLU A 588 1.97 11.39 -1.65
CA GLU A 588 1.63 11.09 -3.05
C GLU A 588 2.29 12.10 -4.01
N SER A 589 2.45 11.74 -5.28
CA SER A 589 2.75 12.67 -6.36
C SER A 589 1.86 12.44 -7.57
N SER A 590 1.55 13.51 -8.30
CA SER A 590 0.63 13.49 -9.43
C SER A 590 1.26 12.85 -10.68
N PRO A 591 0.48 12.12 -11.50
CA PRO A 591 0.98 11.54 -12.76
C PRO A 591 1.32 12.59 -13.84
N GLU A 592 0.75 13.80 -13.81
CA GLU A 592 1.05 14.89 -14.78
C GLU A 592 2.39 15.58 -14.49
N SER A 593 2.94 15.34 -13.31
CA SER A 593 4.29 15.70 -12.93
C SER A 593 4.77 14.55 -12.05
N PRO A 594 5.03 13.38 -12.66
CA PRO A 594 5.51 12.24 -11.90
C PRO A 594 6.80 12.66 -11.20
N GLY A 595 7.16 12.03 -10.08
CA GLY A 595 8.54 12.14 -9.55
C GLY A 595 9.64 11.95 -10.62
N PHE A 596 9.29 11.39 -11.77
CA PHE A 596 10.06 11.32 -13.01
C PHE A 596 10.11 12.65 -13.79
N PRO A 597 11.29 13.07 -14.28
CA PRO A 597 11.38 14.22 -15.17
C PRO A 597 10.63 13.94 -16.48
N THR A 598 9.65 14.77 -16.82
CA THR A 598 9.28 14.96 -18.23
C THR A 598 10.20 16.02 -18.81
N VAL A 599 10.86 15.72 -19.92
CA VAL A 599 11.61 16.75 -20.65
C VAL A 599 10.59 17.55 -21.45
N GLY A 600 10.43 18.82 -21.10
CA GLY A 600 9.61 19.72 -21.90
C GLY A 600 10.23 19.92 -23.29
N ASN A 601 9.47 20.48 -24.23
CA ASN A 601 9.91 20.82 -25.60
C ASN A 601 11.19 21.68 -25.70
N ALA A 602 11.76 22.13 -24.58
CA ALA A 602 12.95 22.98 -24.48
C ALA A 602 14.15 22.29 -23.79
N GLY A 603 14.12 20.98 -23.51
CA GLY A 603 15.25 20.29 -22.86
C GLY A 603 15.35 20.50 -21.34
N GLU A 604 14.52 21.35 -20.75
CA GLU A 604 14.45 21.53 -19.29
C GLU A 604 13.64 20.41 -18.63
N PRO A 605 14.21 19.66 -17.66
CA PRO A 605 13.48 18.65 -16.91
C PRO A 605 12.43 19.31 -16.01
N LYS A 606 11.15 19.00 -16.26
CA LYS A 606 10.05 19.36 -15.36
C LYS A 606 9.92 18.30 -14.28
N TYR A 607 10.15 18.72 -13.06
CA TYR A 607 10.08 17.88 -11.87
C TYR A 607 8.63 17.61 -11.48
N GLY A 608 8.35 16.36 -11.15
CA GLY A 608 7.29 16.05 -10.21
C GLY A 608 7.45 16.82 -8.93
N LYS A 609 6.54 17.75 -8.69
CA LYS A 609 6.30 18.19 -7.33
C LYS A 609 5.58 17.02 -6.67
N TRP A 610 6.33 16.18 -5.94
CA TRP A 610 5.81 15.58 -4.72
C TRP A 610 5.11 16.70 -3.96
N ARG A 611 3.79 16.70 -4.04
CA ARG A 611 2.97 17.56 -3.22
C ARG A 611 2.76 16.67 -2.01
N GLY A 612 3.38 16.99 -0.89
CA GLY A 612 2.76 16.57 0.35
C GLY A 612 1.36 17.15 0.27
N LYS A 613 0.36 16.33 -0.06
CA LYS A 613 -1.00 16.68 0.28
C LYS A 613 -0.87 16.96 1.76
N ALA A 614 -1.28 18.13 2.22
CA ALA A 614 -1.37 18.30 3.66
C ALA A 614 -2.16 17.06 4.17
N PRO A 615 -1.68 16.29 5.17
CA PRO A 615 -2.14 14.93 5.52
C PRO A 615 -3.64 14.75 5.85
N LYS A 616 -4.44 15.78 5.57
CA LYS A 616 -5.88 15.92 5.75
C LYS A 616 -6.74 14.88 5.03
N ASN A 617 -6.23 14.14 4.04
CA ASN A 617 -7.02 13.10 3.35
C ASN A 617 -6.46 11.68 3.55
N GLU A 618 -5.16 11.53 3.77
CA GLU A 618 -4.44 10.24 3.67
C GLU A 618 -4.60 9.39 4.95
N TYR A 619 -4.90 10.02 6.08
CA TYR A 619 -5.24 9.34 7.33
C TYR A 619 -6.61 8.66 7.35
N ARG A 620 -7.42 8.88 6.31
CA ARG A 620 -8.80 8.42 6.26
C ARG A 620 -8.87 6.91 6.17
N ASP A 621 -8.12 6.32 5.25
CA ASP A 621 -8.22 4.89 4.94
C ASP A 621 -7.62 4.06 6.09
N LEU A 622 -6.50 4.50 6.68
CA LEU A 622 -6.00 3.94 7.95
C LEU A 622 -7.04 3.99 9.09
N HIS A 623 -7.73 5.12 9.29
CA HIS A 623 -8.77 5.24 10.32
C HIS A 623 -9.95 4.28 10.06
N ASP A 624 -10.41 4.20 8.81
CA ASP A 624 -11.51 3.32 8.43
C ASP A 624 -11.14 1.84 8.52
N GLY A 625 -9.92 1.47 8.11
CA GLY A 625 -9.36 0.14 8.26
C GLY A 625 -9.25 -0.29 9.72
N LEU A 626 -8.78 0.60 10.61
CA LEU A 626 -8.74 0.35 12.05
C LEU A 626 -10.14 0.09 12.63
N PHE A 627 -11.15 0.81 12.15
CA PHE A 627 -12.54 0.61 12.57
C PHE A 627 -13.08 -0.75 12.10
N ALA A 628 -12.77 -1.16 10.86
CA ALA A 628 -13.11 -2.49 10.35
C ALA A 628 -12.43 -3.60 11.16
N TRP A 629 -11.17 -3.40 11.55
CA TRP A 629 -10.45 -4.34 12.42
C TRP A 629 -11.05 -4.41 13.82
N ASP A 630 -11.33 -3.28 14.47
CA ASP A 630 -11.96 -3.24 15.80
C ASP A 630 -13.34 -3.91 15.80
N LYS A 631 -14.08 -3.82 14.69
CA LYS A 631 -15.33 -4.56 14.53
C LYS A 631 -15.12 -6.07 14.57
N MET A 632 -14.09 -6.59 13.88
CA MET A 632 -13.72 -8.00 13.95
C MET A 632 -13.20 -8.41 15.33
N LEU A 633 -12.43 -7.54 16.00
CA LEU A 633 -11.97 -7.78 17.39
C LEU A 633 -13.16 -7.87 18.36
N GLN A 634 -14.15 -7.00 18.22
CA GLN A 634 -15.40 -7.04 18.99
C GLN A 634 -16.18 -8.33 18.73
N TRP A 635 -16.31 -8.78 17.48
CA TRP A 635 -16.87 -10.11 17.20
C TRP A 635 -16.06 -11.20 17.90
N GLY A 636 -14.73 -11.06 17.95
CA GLY A 636 -13.85 -12.06 18.53
C GLY A 636 -14.00 -12.28 20.02
N ILE A 637 -14.45 -11.27 20.76
CA ILE A 637 -14.75 -11.39 22.18
C ILE A 637 -16.22 -11.73 22.46
N ARG A 638 -17.13 -11.68 21.46
CA ARG A 638 -18.56 -11.97 21.66
C ARG A 638 -18.88 -13.47 21.61
N PRO A 639 -19.45 -14.05 22.69
CA PRO A 639 -19.83 -15.46 22.68
C PRO A 639 -20.80 -15.83 21.57
N SER A 640 -21.77 -14.97 21.22
CA SER A 640 -22.73 -15.28 20.13
C SER A 640 -22.08 -15.41 18.76
N GLN A 641 -20.91 -14.82 18.57
CA GLN A 641 -20.15 -14.85 17.33
C GLN A 641 -19.13 -16.00 17.32
N THR A 642 -18.65 -16.43 18.48
CA THR A 642 -17.59 -17.43 18.59
C THR A 642 -18.05 -18.82 19.04
N SER A 643 -19.23 -18.96 19.64
CA SER A 643 -19.70 -20.25 20.20
C SER A 643 -19.87 -21.35 19.16
N ASN A 644 -20.17 -20.98 17.91
CA ASN A 644 -20.34 -21.92 16.80
C ASN A 644 -19.02 -22.27 16.09
N LEU A 645 -17.91 -21.59 16.45
CA LEU A 645 -16.59 -21.84 15.89
C LEU A 645 -15.88 -22.90 16.75
N THR A 646 -16.12 -24.17 16.44
CA THR A 646 -15.66 -25.32 17.24
C THR A 646 -14.15 -25.37 17.44
N TRP A 647 -13.38 -24.84 16.48
CA TRP A 647 -11.91 -24.79 16.53
C TRP A 647 -11.35 -23.81 17.58
N LEU A 648 -12.18 -22.92 18.14
CA LEU A 648 -11.76 -22.01 19.23
C LEU A 648 -11.83 -22.65 20.62
N ALA A 649 -12.59 -23.73 20.79
CA ALA A 649 -12.84 -24.35 22.10
C ALA A 649 -13.28 -23.32 23.18
N GLY A 650 -14.20 -22.41 22.82
CA GLY A 650 -14.71 -21.36 23.68
C GLY A 650 -13.83 -20.11 23.79
N LYS A 651 -12.56 -20.16 23.38
CA LYS A 651 -11.65 -19.00 23.46
C LYS A 651 -12.11 -17.85 22.53
N PRO A 652 -11.68 -16.61 22.80
CA PRO A 652 -11.86 -15.51 21.88
C PRO A 652 -11.27 -15.83 20.49
N ARG A 653 -11.94 -15.38 19.44
CA ARG A 653 -11.37 -15.39 18.09
C ARG A 653 -10.38 -14.23 17.99
N ARG A 654 -9.10 -14.56 17.85
CA ARG A 654 -8.01 -13.60 17.69
C ARG A 654 -7.97 -13.12 16.24
N VAL A 655 -8.01 -11.82 15.98
CA VAL A 655 -7.91 -11.25 14.64
C VAL A 655 -6.79 -10.23 14.66
N PHE A 656 -5.90 -10.28 13.66
CA PHE A 656 -4.67 -9.50 13.68
C PHE A 656 -4.65 -8.43 12.58
N MET A 657 -3.84 -7.40 12.80
CA MET A 657 -3.48 -6.40 11.80
C MET A 657 -2.08 -6.72 11.31
N ALA A 658 -1.88 -6.69 10.00
CA ALA A 658 -0.59 -6.80 9.35
C ALA A 658 -0.27 -5.58 8.47
N GLY A 659 1.02 -5.40 8.20
CA GLY A 659 1.53 -4.45 7.21
C GLY A 659 1.97 -5.13 5.93
N GLY A 660 1.88 -4.41 4.83
CA GLY A 660 2.47 -4.77 3.54
C GLY A 660 2.62 -3.52 2.70
N SER A 661 3.61 -3.48 1.80
CA SER A 661 3.84 -2.33 0.92
C SER A 661 2.92 -2.29 -0.28
N ASP A 662 2.54 -3.48 -0.76
CA ASP A 662 1.92 -3.66 -2.08
C ASP A 662 2.80 -3.03 -3.19
N ALA A 663 4.12 -3.13 -3.01
CA ALA A 663 5.09 -2.54 -3.91
C ALA A 663 5.29 -3.42 -5.15
N HIS A 664 5.17 -2.82 -6.34
CA HIS A 664 5.41 -3.47 -7.64
C HIS A 664 6.88 -3.41 -8.02
N GLY A 665 7.71 -4.09 -7.22
CA GLY A 665 9.17 -4.04 -7.33
C GLY A 665 9.78 -2.83 -6.65
N ASP A 666 8.98 -1.85 -6.30
CA ASP A 666 9.41 -0.54 -5.85
C ASP A 666 10.13 -0.52 -4.50
N TRP A 667 11.37 -0.01 -4.49
CA TRP A 667 12.17 0.15 -3.29
C TRP A 667 12.25 1.61 -2.82
N ASN A 668 12.10 2.60 -3.70
CA ASN A 668 12.14 4.00 -3.29
C ASN A 668 10.75 4.60 -3.08
N TYR A 669 9.84 4.37 -4.03
CA TYR A 669 8.46 4.84 -4.04
C TYR A 669 7.58 3.86 -4.78
N ARG A 670 6.36 3.59 -4.30
CA ARG A 670 5.42 2.73 -5.02
C ARG A 670 4.83 3.45 -6.22
N ARG A 671 4.78 2.79 -7.36
CA ARG A 671 4.06 3.23 -8.56
C ARG A 671 2.72 2.50 -8.66
N GLU A 672 1.65 3.26 -8.87
CA GLU A 672 0.32 2.71 -9.16
C GLU A 672 0.08 2.79 -10.67
N GLY A 673 -0.06 1.64 -11.34
CA GLY A 673 -0.34 1.56 -12.77
C GLY A 673 -1.82 1.67 -13.12
N ARG A 674 -2.11 2.04 -14.38
CA ARG A 674 -3.37 1.83 -15.11
C ARG A 674 -3.03 1.38 -16.52
N LEU A 675 -4.04 0.94 -17.27
CA LEU A 675 -3.93 0.61 -18.70
C LEU A 675 -3.45 1.76 -19.62
N THR A 676 -3.07 2.93 -19.09
CA THR A 676 -2.48 4.04 -19.87
C THR A 676 -1.17 4.57 -19.28
N GLY A 677 -0.57 3.86 -18.30
CA GLY A 677 0.69 4.24 -17.65
C GLY A 677 0.55 4.44 -16.14
N THR A 678 1.47 5.21 -15.54
CA THR A 678 1.44 5.52 -14.10
C THR A 678 0.30 6.46 -13.75
N SER A 679 -0.55 6.03 -12.81
CA SER A 679 -1.68 6.80 -12.30
C SER A 679 -1.36 7.59 -11.04
N ASN A 680 -0.55 7.04 -10.13
CA ASN A 680 -0.02 7.75 -8.96
C ASN A 680 1.36 7.20 -8.57
N ILE A 681 2.07 7.95 -7.73
CA ILE A 681 3.26 7.48 -7.04
C ILE A 681 3.09 7.78 -5.56
N VAL A 682 3.24 6.78 -4.70
CA VAL A 682 2.99 6.88 -3.24
C VAL A 682 4.17 6.35 -2.42
N ASP A 683 4.25 6.73 -1.15
CA ASP A 683 5.34 6.38 -0.23
C ASP A 683 5.20 5.02 0.46
N THR A 684 4.56 4.05 -0.19
CA THR A 684 4.40 2.68 0.31
C THR A 684 5.38 1.71 -0.35
N ALA A 685 6.64 2.10 -0.54
CA ALA A 685 7.67 1.22 -1.09
C ALA A 685 8.03 0.05 -0.15
N LEU A 686 8.74 -0.95 -0.66
CA LEU A 686 9.18 -2.14 0.09
C LEU A 686 9.78 -1.76 1.46
N GLY A 687 9.22 -2.33 2.51
CA GLY A 687 9.70 -2.17 3.88
C GLY A 687 9.45 -0.82 4.53
N LYS A 688 8.73 0.11 3.88
CA LYS A 688 8.20 1.30 4.56
C LYS A 688 7.09 0.86 5.53
N PRO A 689 5.95 0.31 5.07
CA PRO A 689 5.11 -0.53 5.93
C PRO A 689 5.85 -1.83 6.27
N ARG A 690 5.98 -2.16 7.55
CA ARG A 690 6.63 -3.41 7.97
C ARG A 690 6.07 -3.97 9.26
N ASN A 691 6.28 -5.27 9.44
CA ASN A 691 5.88 -6.02 10.61
C ASN A 691 7.11 -6.30 11.45
N LEU A 692 7.04 -6.06 12.75
CA LEU A 692 8.05 -6.46 13.71
C LEU A 692 7.55 -7.73 14.42
N VAL A 693 8.03 -8.87 13.96
CA VAL A 693 7.55 -10.22 14.35
C VAL A 693 8.49 -10.85 15.35
N ASN A 694 7.95 -11.37 16.47
CA ASN A 694 8.72 -12.19 17.40
C ASN A 694 8.74 -13.65 16.93
N VAL A 695 9.90 -14.09 16.45
CA VAL A 695 10.13 -15.47 15.97
C VAL A 695 10.93 -16.31 16.98
N GLY A 696 11.24 -15.76 18.16
CA GLY A 696 12.17 -16.34 19.12
C GLY A 696 13.63 -16.25 18.66
N THR A 697 14.59 -16.61 19.52
CA THR A 697 16.03 -16.49 19.22
C THR A 697 16.59 -17.66 18.41
N THR A 698 15.91 -18.80 18.39
CA THR A 698 16.32 -19.98 17.61
C THR A 698 16.17 -19.73 16.11
N ARG A 699 17.09 -20.28 15.32
CA ARG A 699 17.05 -20.25 13.85
C ARG A 699 17.08 -21.69 13.32
N PRO A 700 15.96 -22.22 12.77
CA PRO A 700 15.87 -23.62 12.36
C PRO A 700 16.61 -23.90 11.05
N GLU A 701 16.85 -22.87 10.24
CA GLU A 701 17.61 -22.96 9.01
C GLU A 701 18.99 -22.33 9.18
N SER A 702 19.89 -22.63 8.25
CA SER A 702 21.22 -22.02 8.20
C SER A 702 21.66 -21.78 6.77
N ILE A 703 22.45 -20.74 6.56
CA ILE A 703 23.06 -20.41 5.29
C ILE A 703 24.57 -20.18 5.48
N LEU A 704 25.34 -20.28 4.39
CA LEU A 704 26.76 -19.96 4.45
C LEU A 704 26.97 -18.46 4.27
N ALA A 705 27.82 -17.89 5.11
CA ALA A 705 28.35 -16.54 5.03
C ALA A 705 29.42 -16.43 3.93
N PRO A 706 29.86 -15.20 3.57
CA PRO A 706 30.96 -15.00 2.63
C PRO A 706 32.27 -15.71 3.03
N ASP A 707 32.55 -15.84 4.33
CA ASP A 707 33.74 -16.51 4.87
C ASP A 707 33.59 -18.04 4.98
N GLY A 708 32.46 -18.60 4.54
CA GLY A 708 32.14 -20.03 4.61
C GLY A 708 31.57 -20.48 5.96
N SER A 709 31.46 -19.61 6.96
CA SER A 709 30.80 -19.93 8.23
C SER A 709 29.30 -20.12 8.06
N SER A 710 28.66 -20.90 8.95
CA SER A 710 27.22 -21.11 8.95
C SER A 710 26.53 -20.08 9.84
N ILE A 711 25.57 -19.33 9.29
CA ILE A 711 24.75 -18.33 10.00
C ILE A 711 23.31 -18.83 10.06
N GLY A 712 22.69 -18.77 11.24
CA GLY A 712 21.28 -19.11 11.41
C GLY A 712 20.36 -18.19 10.60
N ALA A 713 19.42 -18.76 9.85
CA ALA A 713 18.49 -18.06 8.97
C ALA A 713 17.02 -18.30 9.37
N LEU A 714 16.16 -17.38 8.95
CA LEU A 714 14.73 -17.51 9.13
C LEU A 714 14.17 -18.59 8.20
N GLY A 715 13.27 -19.42 8.76
CA GLY A 715 12.45 -20.32 7.97
C GLY A 715 11.05 -19.75 7.73
N GLN A 716 10.46 -20.05 6.58
CA GLN A 716 9.11 -19.60 6.22
C GLN A 716 8.06 -20.08 7.24
N GLY A 717 8.15 -21.34 7.66
CA GLY A 717 7.27 -21.93 8.68
C GLY A 717 7.40 -21.26 10.04
N GLN A 718 8.61 -20.79 10.39
CA GLN A 718 8.84 -20.05 11.64
C GLN A 718 8.12 -18.70 11.60
N VAL A 719 8.27 -17.94 10.52
CA VAL A 719 7.64 -16.62 10.36
C VAL A 719 6.12 -16.74 10.28
N THR A 720 5.59 -17.65 9.46
CA THR A 720 4.14 -17.86 9.33
C THR A 720 3.50 -18.34 10.63
N SER A 721 4.18 -19.19 11.41
CA SER A 721 3.70 -19.61 12.73
C SER A 721 3.67 -18.46 13.73
N ALA A 722 4.66 -17.56 13.70
CA ALA A 722 4.68 -16.37 14.55
C ALA A 722 3.59 -15.36 14.16
N LEU A 723 3.34 -15.17 12.86
CA LEU A 723 2.20 -14.37 12.39
C LEU A 723 0.85 -14.97 12.85
N ALA A 724 0.71 -16.30 12.79
CA ALA A 724 -0.49 -17.00 13.26
C ALA A 724 -0.66 -16.97 14.78
N SER A 725 0.43 -16.81 15.55
CA SER A 725 0.37 -16.65 17.00
C SER A 725 -0.13 -15.26 17.40
N GLY A 726 0.17 -14.24 16.58
CA GLY A 726 -0.20 -12.85 16.82
C GLY A 726 0.87 -12.02 17.54
N ASP A 727 2.06 -12.57 17.78
CA ASP A 727 3.15 -11.87 18.48
C ASP A 727 3.96 -10.96 17.56
N PHE A 728 3.29 -9.93 17.02
CA PHE A 728 3.91 -8.95 16.15
C PHE A 728 3.21 -7.59 16.19
N SER A 729 3.90 -6.55 15.75
CA SER A 729 3.35 -5.20 15.55
C SER A 729 3.56 -4.74 14.12
N VAL A 730 2.80 -3.73 13.69
CA VAL A 730 2.94 -3.08 12.38
C VAL A 730 3.48 -1.68 12.58
N THR A 731 4.43 -1.23 11.77
CA THR A 731 5.07 0.08 11.91
C THR A 731 5.71 0.57 10.61
N ASP A 732 5.86 1.89 10.48
CA ASP A 732 6.74 2.54 9.50
C ASP A 732 8.01 3.17 10.13
N GLY A 733 8.24 3.00 11.43
CA GLY A 733 9.33 3.62 12.17
C GLY A 733 9.55 2.99 13.56
N PRO A 734 8.81 3.45 14.59
CA PRO A 734 9.01 3.02 15.98
C PRO A 734 8.55 1.56 16.22
N ALA A 735 9.29 0.84 17.06
CA ALA A 735 8.85 -0.46 17.55
C ALA A 735 7.93 -0.30 18.77
N ILE A 736 6.84 -1.06 18.84
CA ILE A 736 5.95 -1.15 20.01
C ILE A 736 5.62 -2.61 20.33
N ARG A 737 5.50 -2.92 21.62
CA ARG A 737 4.86 -4.16 22.09
C ARG A 737 4.05 -3.92 23.36
N ILE A 738 3.01 -4.72 23.56
CA ILE A 738 2.17 -4.73 24.76
C ILE A 738 2.11 -6.14 25.34
N ALA A 739 2.08 -6.24 26.66
CA ALA A 739 1.89 -7.51 27.37
C ALA A 739 1.01 -7.32 28.62
N ILE A 740 0.38 -8.41 29.07
CA ILE A 740 -0.23 -8.44 30.41
C ILE A 740 0.85 -8.86 31.41
N ASP A 741 1.13 -7.96 32.35
CA ASP A 741 2.11 -8.10 33.43
C ASP A 741 1.58 -9.07 34.50
N LYS A 742 1.96 -10.34 34.39
CA LYS A 742 1.45 -11.40 35.25
C LYS A 742 2.23 -11.52 36.55
N ASN A 743 3.54 -11.30 36.48
CA ASN A 743 4.44 -11.41 37.61
C ASN A 743 4.55 -10.08 38.40
N ASN A 744 3.92 -9.01 37.89
CA ASN A 744 3.89 -7.66 38.46
C ASN A 744 5.27 -7.01 38.58
N ASN A 745 6.22 -7.33 37.70
CA ASN A 745 7.57 -6.78 37.76
C ASN A 745 7.78 -5.52 36.90
N GLY A 746 6.80 -5.17 36.04
CA GLY A 746 6.88 -4.00 35.16
C GLY A 746 7.85 -4.15 33.98
N VAL A 747 8.26 -5.37 33.63
CA VAL A 747 9.19 -5.69 32.54
C VAL A 747 8.61 -6.83 31.69
N ILE A 748 8.53 -6.64 30.37
CA ILE A 748 8.05 -7.69 29.48
C ILE A 748 9.08 -8.83 29.41
N ASP A 749 8.74 -9.98 29.99
CA ASP A 749 9.55 -11.20 30.00
C ASP A 749 8.70 -12.49 29.83
N ASP A 750 9.32 -13.66 29.97
CA ASP A 750 8.67 -14.97 29.79
C ASP A 750 7.56 -15.26 30.81
N GLY A 751 7.49 -14.49 31.91
CA GLY A 751 6.42 -14.58 32.91
C GLY A 751 5.12 -13.91 32.48
N ASP A 752 5.15 -13.10 31.41
CA ASP A 752 4.03 -12.30 30.93
C ASP A 752 3.26 -12.95 29.78
N VAL A 753 2.15 -12.32 29.41
CA VAL A 753 1.34 -12.74 28.27
C VAL A 753 1.58 -11.75 27.13
N PRO A 754 2.29 -12.16 26.06
CA PRO A 754 2.62 -11.26 24.96
C PRO A 754 1.40 -10.98 24.05
N MET A 755 1.62 -10.15 23.04
CA MET A 755 0.69 -9.97 21.91
C MET A 755 0.31 -11.34 21.33
N GLY A 756 -0.94 -11.49 20.88
CA GLY A 756 -1.46 -12.78 20.42
C GLY A 756 -1.93 -13.72 21.54
N GLY A 757 -1.48 -13.48 22.78
CA GLY A 757 -1.75 -14.33 23.94
C GLY A 757 -3.14 -14.13 24.55
N ILE A 758 -3.63 -15.17 25.22
CA ILE A 758 -4.89 -15.16 25.99
C ILE A 758 -4.57 -15.58 27.41
N THR A 759 -5.14 -14.87 28.39
CA THR A 759 -5.04 -15.27 29.80
C THR A 759 -6.35 -15.08 30.53
N ASP A 760 -6.47 -15.72 31.69
CA ASP A 760 -7.49 -15.37 32.65
C ASP A 760 -7.05 -14.21 33.56
N PHE A 761 -8.00 -13.39 34.02
CA PHE A 761 -7.81 -12.36 35.05
C PHE A 761 -8.75 -12.61 36.24
N GLY A 762 -8.16 -12.81 37.43
CA GLY A 762 -8.90 -13.32 38.61
C GLY A 762 -9.55 -12.26 39.48
N ASN A 763 -8.98 -11.06 39.56
CA ASN A 763 -9.36 -10.07 40.59
C ASN A 763 -10.10 -8.84 40.03
N GLY A 764 -10.59 -8.93 38.78
CA GLY A 764 -11.22 -7.78 38.12
C GLY A 764 -10.25 -6.63 37.82
N THR A 765 -8.94 -6.85 37.91
CA THR A 765 -7.89 -5.90 37.50
C THR A 765 -6.92 -6.55 36.54
N VAL A 766 -6.41 -5.80 35.57
CA VAL A 766 -5.40 -6.24 34.61
C VAL A 766 -4.26 -5.23 34.60
N SER A 767 -3.02 -5.70 34.80
CA SER A 767 -1.82 -4.87 34.62
C SER A 767 -1.28 -5.06 33.22
N LEU A 768 -0.99 -3.97 32.53
CA LEU A 768 -0.43 -3.94 31.18
C LEU A 768 0.92 -3.27 31.22
N ILE A 769 1.88 -3.77 30.43
CA ILE A 769 3.11 -3.06 30.11
C ILE A 769 3.07 -2.70 28.63
N VAL A 770 3.28 -1.43 28.32
CA VAL A 770 3.54 -0.95 26.96
C VAL A 770 5.01 -0.56 26.88
N GLU A 771 5.75 -1.16 25.96
CA GLU A 771 7.16 -0.86 25.72
C GLU A 771 7.33 -0.36 24.28
N TRP A 772 8.18 0.66 24.10
CA TRP A 772 8.46 1.25 22.80
C TRP A 772 9.95 1.51 22.60
N LYS A 773 10.38 1.42 21.35
CA LYS A 773 11.71 1.84 20.89
C LYS A 773 11.58 2.66 19.61
N SER A 774 12.44 3.65 19.45
CA SER A 774 12.55 4.48 18.24
C SER A 774 14.03 4.81 18.01
N THR A 775 14.31 5.71 17.07
CA THR A 775 15.64 6.20 16.73
C THR A 775 15.58 7.69 16.46
N PRO A 776 16.73 8.40 16.44
CA PRO A 776 16.80 9.75 15.88
C PRO A 776 16.20 9.86 14.48
N GLU A 777 16.42 8.88 13.59
CA GLU A 777 15.76 8.80 12.27
C GLU A 777 14.23 8.93 12.36
N PHE A 778 13.58 8.18 13.28
CA PHE A 778 12.11 8.17 13.42
C PHE A 778 11.56 9.11 14.48
N GLN A 779 12.41 9.91 15.15
CA GLN A 779 12.06 10.76 16.29
C GLN A 779 11.56 10.02 17.54
N ALA A 780 11.53 10.74 18.66
CA ALA A 780 11.02 10.20 19.92
C ALA A 780 9.50 9.96 19.83
N VAL A 781 9.01 8.94 20.53
CA VAL A 781 7.56 8.70 20.67
C VAL A 781 6.94 9.87 21.44
N ASP A 782 5.92 10.49 20.86
CA ASP A 782 5.20 11.64 21.44
C ASP A 782 4.06 11.19 22.34
N SER A 783 3.28 10.21 21.88
CA SER A 783 2.19 9.62 22.65
C SER A 783 1.93 8.18 22.27
N LEU A 784 1.39 7.42 23.21
CA LEU A 784 0.83 6.10 22.99
C LEU A 784 -0.62 6.06 23.47
N ASP A 785 -1.52 5.53 22.65
CA ASP A 785 -2.91 5.30 22.97
C ASP A 785 -3.16 3.81 23.16
N VAL A 786 -3.77 3.45 24.29
CA VAL A 786 -4.20 2.09 24.60
C VAL A 786 -5.70 1.97 24.34
N TYR A 787 -6.08 1.03 23.49
CA TYR A 787 -7.47 0.71 23.20
C TYR A 787 -7.89 -0.50 24.02
N VAL A 788 -9.05 -0.40 24.63
CA VAL A 788 -9.60 -1.44 25.50
C VAL A 788 -10.94 -1.87 24.97
N GLY A 789 -10.97 -3.03 24.29
CA GLY A 789 -12.21 -3.65 23.87
C GLY A 789 -12.76 -4.54 24.95
N VAL A 790 -14.05 -4.38 25.26
CA VAL A 790 -14.73 -5.12 26.32
C VAL A 790 -16.02 -5.74 25.85
N SER A 791 -16.38 -6.90 26.41
CA SER A 791 -17.68 -7.53 26.20
C SER A 791 -18.30 -8.03 27.51
N HIS A 792 -19.61 -8.18 27.51
CA HIS A 792 -20.34 -8.87 28.57
C HIS A 792 -21.23 -9.96 27.97
N ALA A 793 -20.93 -11.22 28.31
CA ALA A 793 -21.50 -12.38 27.64
C ALA A 793 -23.02 -12.47 27.75
N ALA A 794 -23.62 -12.14 28.90
CA ALA A 794 -25.06 -12.30 29.11
C ALA A 794 -25.90 -11.30 28.29
N SER A 795 -25.35 -10.12 27.99
CA SER A 795 -26.02 -9.12 27.14
C SER A 795 -25.58 -9.19 25.68
N ASP A 796 -24.51 -9.93 25.37
CA ASP A 796 -23.87 -10.02 24.06
C ASP A 796 -23.56 -8.65 23.43
N ARG A 797 -23.10 -7.72 24.28
CA ARG A 797 -22.74 -6.35 23.92
C ARG A 797 -21.23 -6.17 24.00
N THR A 798 -20.73 -5.24 23.20
CA THR A 798 -19.32 -4.83 23.16
C THR A 798 -19.20 -3.31 23.15
N LEU A 799 -18.08 -2.82 23.67
CA LEU A 799 -17.62 -1.44 23.51
C LEU A 799 -16.11 -1.44 23.34
N VAL A 800 -15.59 -0.40 22.68
CA VAL A 800 -14.15 -0.13 22.63
C VAL A 800 -13.90 1.22 23.26
N TYR A 801 -13.05 1.24 24.28
CA TYR A 801 -12.64 2.44 24.98
C TYR A 801 -11.32 2.96 24.43
N ALA A 802 -11.23 4.28 24.30
CA ALA A 802 -10.05 4.96 23.80
C ALA A 802 -9.91 6.38 24.39
N PRO A 803 -8.69 6.94 24.45
CA PRO A 803 -8.50 8.31 24.93
C PRO A 803 -9.11 9.33 23.98
N GLN A 804 -9.45 10.52 24.48
CA GLN A 804 -9.93 11.62 23.62
C GLN A 804 -8.87 11.99 22.58
N ASN A 805 -9.28 12.20 21.32
CA ASN A 805 -8.38 12.44 20.18
C ASN A 805 -7.37 11.30 19.99
N HIS A 806 -7.79 10.05 20.20
CA HIS A 806 -6.94 8.88 19.98
C HIS A 806 -6.57 8.71 18.51
N GLY A 807 -5.58 7.85 18.23
CA GLY A 807 -5.43 7.31 16.89
C GLY A 807 -5.23 8.41 15.85
N ILE A 808 -5.64 8.11 14.62
CA ILE A 808 -5.38 8.98 13.48
C ILE A 808 -6.70 9.56 12.98
N HIS A 809 -6.74 10.89 12.87
CA HIS A 809 -7.91 11.61 12.37
C HIS A 809 -7.51 12.69 11.38
N ASN A 810 -8.45 13.04 10.49
CA ASN A 810 -8.33 14.17 9.61
C ASN A 810 -9.67 14.89 9.45
N SER A 811 -9.76 15.87 8.54
CA SER A 811 -10.99 16.63 8.31
C SER A 811 -12.12 15.84 7.65
N GLN A 812 -11.83 14.67 7.09
CA GLN A 812 -12.79 13.79 6.43
C GLN A 812 -13.28 12.65 7.34
N THR A 813 -12.54 12.31 8.39
CA THR A 813 -12.95 11.30 9.37
C THR A 813 -13.76 11.91 10.51
N LYS A 814 -14.57 11.08 11.17
CA LYS A 814 -15.21 11.49 12.42
C LYS A 814 -14.12 11.78 13.45
N SER A 815 -14.33 12.82 14.26
CA SER A 815 -13.35 13.24 15.26
C SER A 815 -13.35 12.30 16.46
N GLY A 816 -12.17 11.95 16.98
CA GLY A 816 -12.02 11.33 18.30
C GLY A 816 -12.30 12.26 19.48
N ALA A 817 -12.86 13.47 19.25
CA ALA A 817 -13.30 14.37 20.30
C ALA A 817 -14.48 13.78 21.09
N LEU A 818 -14.71 14.31 22.29
CA LEU A 818 -15.87 13.94 23.10
C LEU A 818 -17.17 14.26 22.34
N ASP A 819 -18.09 13.30 22.33
CA ASP A 819 -19.49 13.57 21.97
C ASP A 819 -20.05 14.59 22.98
N PRO A 820 -20.66 15.70 22.52
CA PRO A 820 -21.28 16.68 23.41
C PRO A 820 -22.41 16.11 24.27
N ASN A 821 -22.99 14.96 23.86
CA ASN A 821 -24.08 14.31 24.57
C ASN A 821 -23.59 13.56 25.82
N LEU A 822 -24.28 13.76 26.94
CA LEU A 822 -23.96 13.12 28.21
C LEU A 822 -24.87 11.92 28.47
N TYR A 823 -24.40 10.71 28.20
CA TYR A 823 -25.16 9.50 28.42
C TYR A 823 -25.15 9.12 29.89
N LYS A 824 -26.33 9.06 30.52
CA LYS A 824 -26.47 8.71 31.94
C LYS A 824 -26.94 7.28 32.10
N ASP A 825 -26.27 6.52 32.96
CA ASP A 825 -26.72 5.18 33.33
C ASP A 825 -27.84 5.22 34.40
N PRO A 826 -28.46 4.08 34.77
CA PRO A 826 -29.53 4.05 35.78
C PRO A 826 -29.10 4.55 37.17
N SER A 827 -27.80 4.59 37.45
CA SER A 827 -27.23 5.16 38.68
C SER A 827 -26.88 6.65 38.54
N ASN A 828 -27.31 7.28 37.44
CA ASN A 828 -27.02 8.67 37.07
C ASN A 828 -25.51 8.96 36.90
N VAL A 829 -24.69 7.92 36.68
CA VAL A 829 -23.27 8.07 36.34
C VAL A 829 -23.17 8.42 34.87
N VAL A 830 -22.38 9.47 34.57
CA VAL A 830 -22.14 9.92 33.20
C VAL A 830 -21.14 8.99 32.53
N ARG A 831 -21.54 8.44 31.39
CA ARG A 831 -20.71 7.67 30.46
C ARG A 831 -20.51 8.54 29.22
N ARG A 832 -19.26 8.85 28.89
CA ARG A 832 -18.92 9.69 27.75
C ARG A 832 -18.59 8.82 26.54
N MET A 833 -19.08 9.24 25.38
CA MET A 833 -18.73 8.67 24.08
C MET A 833 -17.82 9.64 23.34
N LEU A 834 -17.12 9.14 22.33
CA LEU A 834 -16.39 9.92 21.34
C LEU A 834 -17.24 10.04 20.07
N ALA A 835 -17.05 11.13 19.32
CA ALA A 835 -17.89 11.44 18.15
C ALA A 835 -17.69 10.47 16.98
N ASP A 836 -16.65 9.65 17.00
CA ASP A 836 -16.34 8.58 16.06
C ASP A 836 -16.89 7.20 16.46
N GLY A 837 -17.54 7.09 17.62
CA GLY A 837 -18.27 5.90 18.06
C GLY A 837 -17.58 5.07 19.15
N TYR A 838 -16.36 5.45 19.58
CA TYR A 838 -15.70 4.83 20.73
C TYR A 838 -16.27 5.32 22.06
N ALA A 839 -16.09 4.56 23.13
CA ALA A 839 -16.33 5.03 24.48
C ALA A 839 -15.10 5.82 24.96
N ALA A 840 -15.31 6.94 25.66
CA ALA A 840 -14.19 7.75 26.14
C ALA A 840 -13.50 7.09 27.34
N ASP A 841 -12.17 7.17 27.40
CA ASP A 841 -11.36 6.72 28.53
C ASP A 841 -11.90 7.28 29.87
N PRO A 842 -12.42 6.42 30.76
CA PRO A 842 -12.98 6.85 32.04
C PRO A 842 -11.91 7.01 33.13
N THR A 843 -10.67 6.60 32.86
CA THR A 843 -9.57 6.52 33.84
C THR A 843 -8.49 7.58 33.64
N GLY A 844 -8.34 8.09 32.42
CA GLY A 844 -7.21 8.94 32.01
C GLY A 844 -5.89 8.17 31.86
N LEU A 845 -5.90 6.85 31.99
CA LEU A 845 -4.72 5.98 31.90
C LEU A 845 -4.48 5.43 30.50
N LEU A 846 -5.45 5.56 29.59
CA LEU A 846 -5.34 5.00 28.25
C LEU A 846 -4.49 5.86 27.31
N ARG A 847 -4.10 7.07 27.71
CA ARG A 847 -3.07 7.84 27.02
C ARG A 847 -1.78 7.88 27.84
N ILE A 848 -0.71 7.42 27.21
CA ILE A 848 0.64 7.50 27.74
C ILE A 848 1.37 8.62 27.00
N VAL A 849 1.68 9.70 27.71
CA VAL A 849 2.65 10.70 27.26
C VAL A 849 3.99 10.35 27.90
N PRO A 850 5.00 9.93 27.12
CA PRO A 850 6.32 9.60 27.65
C PRO A 850 6.94 10.75 28.44
N THR A 851 7.52 10.41 29.58
CA THR A 851 8.27 11.29 30.45
C THR A 851 9.66 10.71 30.68
N SER A 852 10.58 11.49 31.26
CA SER A 852 11.93 11.01 31.58
C SER A 852 11.94 9.79 32.50
N ALA A 853 10.90 9.59 33.32
CA ALA A 853 10.77 8.44 34.22
C ALA A 853 10.46 7.11 33.49
N ASP A 854 9.99 7.17 32.25
CA ASP A 854 9.65 5.97 31.48
C ASP A 854 10.84 5.41 30.70
N TYR A 855 11.92 6.19 30.53
CA TYR A 855 13.05 5.80 29.67
C TYR A 855 13.98 4.80 30.35
N VAL A 856 14.31 3.70 29.65
CA VAL A 856 14.98 2.53 30.23
C VAL A 856 16.51 2.68 30.30
N VAL A 857 17.14 3.35 29.33
CA VAL A 857 18.61 3.47 29.23
C VAL A 857 19.04 4.92 29.32
N GLY A 858 19.65 5.32 30.43
CA GLY A 858 20.35 6.61 30.58
C GLY A 858 19.52 7.86 30.25
N GLY A 859 18.18 7.76 30.26
CA GLY A 859 17.28 8.86 29.87
C GLY A 859 17.14 9.09 28.36
N SER A 860 17.59 8.18 27.49
CA SER A 860 17.38 8.30 26.04
C SER A 860 15.89 8.34 25.70
N PRO A 861 15.38 9.37 25.00
CA PRO A 861 13.95 9.53 24.72
C PRO A 861 13.41 8.52 23.69
N TYR A 862 14.26 7.62 23.21
CA TYR A 862 13.98 6.66 22.16
C TYR A 862 13.75 5.24 22.68
N TRP A 863 13.84 4.97 23.98
CA TRP A 863 13.45 3.67 24.54
C TRP A 863 12.79 3.86 25.89
N GLY A 864 11.51 3.53 25.97
CA GLY A 864 10.76 3.61 27.21
C GLY A 864 9.77 2.47 27.41
N ARG A 865 9.25 2.39 28.63
CA ARG A 865 8.18 1.48 29.02
C ARG A 865 7.31 2.12 30.08
N ARG A 866 6.02 1.82 30.06
CA ARG A 866 5.09 2.21 31.12
C ARG A 866 4.16 1.07 31.47
N ARG A 867 3.98 0.85 32.78
CA ARG A 867 2.97 -0.04 33.32
C ARG A 867 1.69 0.74 33.66
N ILE A 868 0.54 0.21 33.30
CA ILE A 868 -0.78 0.71 33.70
C ILE A 868 -1.61 -0.42 34.31
N THR A 869 -2.45 -0.12 35.29
CA THR A 869 -3.36 -1.10 35.91
C THR A 869 -4.80 -0.64 35.72
N LEU A 870 -5.60 -1.48 35.09
CA LEU A 870 -6.99 -1.19 34.73
C LEU A 870 -7.94 -2.03 35.59
N SER A 871 -9.03 -1.42 36.05
CA SER A 871 -10.07 -2.09 36.83
C SER A 871 -11.33 -2.30 36.00
N ALA A 872 -11.91 -3.50 36.06
CA ALA A 872 -13.07 -3.87 35.26
C ALA A 872 -14.32 -3.03 35.52
N SER A 873 -14.49 -2.56 36.75
CA SER A 873 -15.59 -1.66 37.11
C SER A 873 -15.51 -0.29 36.41
N SER A 874 -14.34 0.10 35.93
CA SER A 874 -14.14 1.37 35.22
C SER A 874 -14.61 1.31 33.77
N PHE A 875 -14.73 0.11 33.18
CA PHE A 875 -15.02 -0.09 31.76
C PHE A 875 -16.35 -0.85 31.55
N PRO A 876 -17.50 -0.30 31.98
CA PRO A 876 -18.77 -1.00 31.85
C PRO A 876 -19.14 -1.24 30.38
N VAL A 877 -19.88 -2.31 30.12
CA VAL A 877 -20.47 -2.60 28.82
C VAL A 877 -21.92 -2.16 28.83
N GLY A 878 -22.37 -1.47 27.78
CA GLY A 878 -23.75 -0.98 27.67
C GLY A 878 -24.04 -0.42 26.28
N VAL A 879 -25.17 0.28 26.12
CA VAL A 879 -25.55 0.93 24.86
C VAL A 879 -25.84 2.40 25.13
N ALA A 880 -25.11 3.28 24.43
CA ALA A 880 -25.41 4.70 24.36
C ALA A 880 -26.59 4.92 23.41
N LYS A 881 -27.68 5.51 23.90
CA LYS A 881 -28.91 5.71 23.14
C LYS A 881 -29.46 7.12 23.32
N THR A 882 -29.90 7.69 22.22
CA THR A 882 -30.71 8.93 22.19
C THR A 882 -32.18 8.54 22.28
N VAL A 883 -32.84 8.96 23.36
CA VAL A 883 -34.26 8.71 23.62
C VAL A 883 -35.02 10.01 23.45
N VAL A 884 -35.86 10.07 22.41
CA VAL A 884 -36.76 11.19 22.18
C VAL A 884 -38.10 10.86 22.84
N THR A 885 -38.42 11.58 23.91
CA THR A 885 -39.73 11.48 24.59
C THR A 885 -40.65 12.56 24.04
N TYR A 886 -41.73 12.15 23.37
CA TYR A 886 -42.77 13.05 22.92
C TYR A 886 -43.71 13.35 24.09
N GLY A 887 -43.87 14.64 24.42
CA GLY A 887 -44.84 15.13 25.38
C GLY A 887 -46.27 15.03 24.84
N GLN A 888 -47.24 15.54 25.60
CA GLN A 888 -48.61 15.64 25.10
C GLN A 888 -48.70 16.67 23.97
N GLU A 889 -49.51 16.38 22.95
CA GLU A 889 -49.78 17.29 21.84
C GLU A 889 -50.38 18.61 22.39
N VAL A 890 -49.71 19.73 22.11
CA VAL A 890 -50.18 21.06 22.52
C VAL A 890 -50.74 21.78 21.30
N CYS A 891 -52.05 21.92 21.27
CA CYS A 891 -52.77 22.62 20.21
C CYS A 891 -52.97 24.10 20.58
N LYS A 892 -52.53 25.00 19.69
CA LYS A 892 -52.76 26.44 19.83
C LYS A 892 -53.59 26.94 18.66
N GLY A 893 -54.79 27.43 18.97
CA GLY A 893 -55.59 28.19 18.01
C GLY A 893 -54.92 29.51 17.66
N ASN A 894 -54.98 29.90 16.40
CA ASN A 894 -54.61 31.25 15.97
C ASN A 894 -55.52 32.31 16.62
N VAL A 895 -55.20 33.59 16.43
CA VAL A 895 -55.92 34.71 17.10
C VAL A 895 -57.41 34.79 16.78
N TRP A 896 -57.90 34.07 15.75
CA TRP A 896 -59.30 34.06 15.34
C TRP A 896 -60.14 33.05 16.10
N CYS A 897 -59.53 32.00 16.67
CA CYS A 897 -60.23 30.95 17.41
C CYS A 897 -60.99 31.44 18.65
N ASN A 898 -60.66 32.62 19.18
CA ASN A 898 -61.32 33.23 20.33
C ASN A 898 -62.18 34.44 19.97
N LYS A 899 -62.36 34.77 18.68
CA LYS A 899 -63.16 35.93 18.23
C LYS A 899 -64.56 35.49 17.76
N PRO A 900 -65.64 36.00 18.37
CA PRO A 900 -67.00 35.72 17.91
C PRO A 900 -67.20 36.14 16.44
N GLY A 901 -67.74 35.24 15.61
CA GLY A 901 -68.03 35.50 14.20
C GLY A 901 -66.92 35.18 13.19
N PHE A 902 -65.76 34.64 13.63
CA PHE A 902 -64.61 34.31 12.78
C PHE A 902 -64.18 32.83 12.87
N LEU A 903 -65.12 31.92 13.13
CA LEU A 903 -64.85 30.48 13.26
C LEU A 903 -64.26 29.87 11.97
N ASP A 904 -64.62 30.42 10.81
CA ASP A 904 -64.11 30.06 9.49
C ASP A 904 -62.62 30.38 9.30
N ARG A 905 -62.04 31.21 10.18
CA ARG A 905 -60.61 31.59 10.17
C ARG A 905 -59.81 31.01 11.34
N CYS A 906 -60.46 30.22 12.20
CA CYS A 906 -59.78 29.52 13.29
C CYS A 906 -58.93 28.38 12.72
N GLU A 907 -57.62 28.53 12.81
CA GLU A 907 -56.66 27.46 12.51
C GLU A 907 -56.03 27.00 13.82
N ILE A 908 -56.10 25.70 14.10
CA ILE A 908 -55.47 25.08 15.25
C ILE A 908 -54.18 24.42 14.76
N THR A 909 -53.04 24.91 15.24
CA THR A 909 -51.75 24.24 15.01
C THR A 909 -51.40 23.44 16.24
N CYS A 910 -51.26 22.13 16.06
CA CYS A 910 -50.85 21.22 17.11
C CYS A 910 -49.36 20.87 16.95
N ASN A 911 -48.60 21.02 18.03
CA ASN A 911 -47.20 20.63 18.09
C ASN A 911 -47.00 19.68 19.26
N THR A 912 -46.29 18.57 19.01
CA THR A 912 -45.90 17.64 20.07
C THR A 912 -44.49 17.97 20.53
N PRO A 913 -44.31 18.67 21.66
CA PRO A 913 -42.97 18.98 22.16
C PRO A 913 -42.22 17.68 22.42
N SER A 914 -40.97 17.58 21.95
CA SER A 914 -40.11 16.44 22.22
C SER A 914 -38.98 16.83 23.16
N THR A 915 -38.63 15.93 24.08
CA THR A 915 -37.47 16.06 24.96
C THR A 915 -36.47 14.98 24.59
N THR A 916 -35.26 15.38 24.22
CA THR A 916 -34.18 14.43 23.94
C THR A 916 -33.41 14.15 25.22
N SER A 917 -33.31 12.88 25.58
CA SER A 917 -32.48 12.40 26.69
C SER A 917 -31.44 11.41 26.17
N TYR A 918 -30.27 11.36 26.82
CA TYR A 918 -29.16 10.49 26.43
C TYR A 918 -28.92 9.48 27.55
N VAL A 919 -29.18 8.21 27.26
CA VAL A 919 -29.20 7.13 28.25
C VAL A 919 -28.12 6.12 27.92
N PHE A 920 -27.43 5.62 28.95
CA PHE A 920 -26.54 4.47 28.85
C PHE A 920 -27.24 3.24 29.45
N GLU A 921 -27.82 2.40 28.60
CA GLU A 921 -28.69 1.31 29.03
C GLU A 921 -27.91 0.06 29.45
N ALA A 922 -28.36 -0.57 30.54
CA ALA A 922 -27.89 -1.86 31.07
C ALA A 922 -26.36 -1.95 31.26
N PRO A 923 -25.75 -1.07 32.07
CA PRO A 923 -24.33 -1.17 32.38
C PRO A 923 -24.02 -2.51 33.07
N ALA A 924 -23.04 -3.23 32.55
CA ALA A 924 -22.57 -4.48 33.13
C ALA A 924 -21.04 -4.49 33.23
N THR A 925 -20.50 -5.14 34.26
CA THR A 925 -19.06 -5.37 34.35
C THR A 925 -18.63 -6.31 33.22
N PRO A 926 -17.59 -5.97 32.46
CA PRO A 926 -17.11 -6.81 31.37
C PRO A 926 -16.51 -8.12 31.87
N ASP A 927 -16.69 -9.17 31.09
CA ASP A 927 -16.14 -10.49 31.36
C ASP A 927 -15.07 -10.91 30.34
N ARG A 928 -14.93 -10.21 29.20
CA ARG A 928 -13.85 -10.47 28.23
C ARG A 928 -13.28 -9.18 27.69
N TRP A 929 -11.98 -9.22 27.42
CA TRP A 929 -11.18 -8.05 27.10
C TRP A 929 -10.22 -8.34 25.96
N TYR A 930 -9.94 -7.31 25.17
CA TYR A 930 -8.71 -7.22 24.39
C TYR A 930 -8.05 -5.85 24.63
N PHE A 931 -6.73 -5.81 24.52
CA PHE A 931 -5.92 -4.61 24.69
C PHE A 931 -4.96 -4.48 23.51
N ARG A 932 -4.95 -3.32 22.84
CA ARG A 932 -3.98 -3.00 21.80
C ARG A 932 -3.44 -1.59 22.01
N ALA A 933 -2.25 -1.31 21.50
CA ALA A 933 -1.61 -0.01 21.63
C ALA A 933 -1.28 0.59 20.26
N PHE A 934 -1.29 1.91 20.20
CA PHE A 934 -0.93 2.72 19.05
C PHE A 934 0.10 3.76 19.49
N ALA A 935 1.24 3.85 18.81
CA ALA A 935 2.24 4.88 19.06
C ALA A 935 2.34 5.84 17.88
N ARG A 936 2.63 7.09 18.21
CA ARG A 936 3.04 8.13 17.26
C ARG A 936 4.30 8.83 17.73
N THR A 937 5.13 9.20 16.79
CA THR A 937 6.36 9.95 17.02
C THR A 937 6.12 11.44 16.88
N LYS A 938 7.04 12.23 17.43
CA LYS A 938 7.07 13.66 17.16
C LYS A 938 7.37 13.89 15.68
N THR A 939 6.75 14.92 15.09
CA THR A 939 7.28 15.48 13.85
C THR A 939 8.66 16.08 14.12
N LEU A 940 9.53 16.11 13.11
CA LEU A 940 10.85 16.73 13.25
C LEU A 940 10.68 18.21 13.61
N SER A 941 11.11 18.59 14.82
CA SER A 941 10.93 19.96 15.36
C SER A 941 11.59 21.07 14.52
N SER A 942 12.55 20.73 13.66
CA SER A 942 13.19 21.64 12.70
C SER A 942 12.48 21.71 11.35
N ALA A 943 11.41 20.92 11.15
CA ALA A 943 10.70 20.87 9.91
C ALA A 943 9.63 22.00 9.84
N VAL A 944 9.84 22.96 8.94
CA VAL A 944 8.84 23.89 8.42
C VAL A 944 7.81 23.12 7.61
N CYS A 945 6.81 22.55 8.27
CA CYS A 945 5.81 21.72 7.61
C CYS A 945 4.61 22.49 7.06
N ASP A 946 4.47 23.76 7.47
CA ASP A 946 3.41 24.65 7.04
C ASP A 946 3.97 25.68 6.04
N GLY A 947 3.43 25.68 4.81
CA GLY A 947 3.73 26.71 3.81
C GLY A 947 4.00 26.15 2.41
N THR A 948 4.22 27.08 1.48
CA THR A 948 4.58 26.80 0.08
C THR A 948 6.03 27.18 -0.23
N SER A 949 6.83 27.48 0.79
CA SER A 949 8.25 27.78 0.61
C SER A 949 8.99 26.56 0.05
N ALA A 950 10.09 26.80 -0.66
CA ALA A 950 10.91 25.71 -1.19
C ALA A 950 11.38 24.77 -0.08
N ASP A 951 11.77 25.31 1.08
CA ASP A 951 12.21 24.54 2.24
C ASP A 951 11.08 23.72 2.87
N ALA A 952 9.86 24.28 2.95
CA ALA A 952 8.72 23.54 3.49
C ALA A 952 8.33 22.38 2.58
N LEU A 953 8.27 22.64 1.27
CA LEU A 953 8.02 21.62 0.27
C LEU A 953 9.14 20.57 0.28
N ASP A 954 10.41 20.96 0.38
CA ASP A 954 11.52 20.01 0.48
C ASP A 954 11.39 19.14 1.73
N GLN A 955 11.14 19.72 2.90
CA GLN A 955 11.01 18.92 4.13
C GLN A 955 9.79 18.01 4.15
N GLN A 956 8.67 18.42 3.53
CA GLN A 956 7.54 17.53 3.26
C GLN A 956 7.95 16.37 2.34
N ARG A 957 8.70 16.64 1.26
CA ARG A 957 9.24 15.61 0.34
C ARG A 957 10.19 14.64 1.03
N ARG A 958 10.93 15.12 2.02
CA ARG A 958 11.85 14.29 2.81
C ARG A 958 11.12 13.46 3.87
N GLY A 959 9.78 13.48 3.91
CA GLY A 959 9.00 12.81 4.94
C GLY A 959 9.29 13.35 6.35
N LYS A 960 9.90 14.54 6.48
CA LYS A 960 10.23 15.12 7.80
C LYS A 960 8.99 15.66 8.52
N CYS A 961 7.91 15.83 7.76
CA CYS A 961 6.64 16.37 8.22
C CYS A 961 5.60 15.34 8.59
N ILE A 962 5.91 14.04 8.42
CA ILE A 962 5.00 12.97 8.82
C ILE A 962 5.42 12.39 10.17
N GLU A 963 4.45 12.20 11.05
CA GLU A 963 4.65 11.34 12.23
C GLU A 963 4.81 9.89 11.78
N ARG A 964 5.77 9.18 12.37
CA ARG A 964 5.87 7.72 12.26
C ARG A 964 4.97 7.05 13.28
N LEU A 965 4.42 5.91 12.89
CA LEU A 965 3.31 5.23 13.53
C LEU A 965 3.69 3.79 13.88
N ALA A 966 3.04 3.23 14.90
CA ALA A 966 3.07 1.79 15.14
C ALA A 966 1.80 1.29 15.82
N PHE A 967 1.34 0.10 15.44
CA PHE A 967 0.20 -0.59 16.05
C PHE A 967 0.65 -1.94 16.60
N SER A 968 0.33 -2.22 17.86
CA SER A 968 0.50 -3.55 18.44
C SER A 968 -0.67 -4.44 18.05
N ASN A 969 -0.43 -5.73 17.82
CA ASN A 969 -1.53 -6.69 17.88
C ASN A 969 -2.05 -6.84 19.32
N PRO A 970 -3.29 -7.33 19.52
CA PRO A 970 -3.90 -7.33 20.84
C PRO A 970 -3.35 -8.43 21.74
N VAL A 971 -3.56 -8.26 23.04
CA VAL A 971 -3.52 -9.32 24.04
C VAL A 971 -4.92 -9.45 24.66
N TRP A 972 -5.35 -10.66 24.99
CA TRP A 972 -6.72 -10.95 25.45
C TRP A 972 -6.76 -11.40 26.90
N ALA A 973 -7.84 -11.03 27.59
CA ALA A 973 -8.11 -11.48 28.95
C ALA A 973 -9.57 -11.97 29.14
N THR A 974 -9.73 -13.11 29.82
CA THR A 974 -11.01 -13.79 30.12
C THR A 974 -11.17 -14.02 31.63
N PRO A 975 -12.36 -14.34 32.17
CA PRO A 975 -12.54 -14.54 33.60
C PRO A 975 -12.11 -15.95 34.01
N THR A 976 -11.46 -16.07 35.18
CA THR A 976 -10.81 -17.31 35.66
C THR A 976 -11.75 -18.48 36.01
N ASN A 977 -13.08 -18.33 35.98
CA ASN A 977 -13.98 -19.28 36.65
C ASN A 977 -15.37 -19.50 36.02
N ARG A 978 -15.52 -19.36 34.70
CA ARG A 978 -16.64 -20.04 34.02
C ARG A 978 -16.07 -21.21 33.25
N THR A 979 -16.18 -22.42 33.79
CA THR A 979 -16.11 -23.62 32.95
C THR A 979 -17.05 -23.37 31.77
N TRP A 980 -16.53 -23.60 30.56
CA TRP A 980 -17.27 -23.48 29.31
C TRP A 980 -18.24 -24.65 29.15
N ASP A 981 -18.93 -25.02 30.23
CA ASP A 981 -20.01 -25.98 30.18
C ASP A 981 -21.13 -25.32 29.41
N VAL A 982 -21.15 -25.63 28.12
CA VAL A 982 -22.26 -25.40 27.22
C VAL A 982 -23.47 -26.04 27.91
N ALA A 983 -24.24 -25.23 28.64
CA ALA A 983 -25.61 -25.55 28.94
C ALA A 983 -26.34 -25.52 27.59
N ILE A 984 -26.24 -26.62 26.84
CA ILE A 984 -27.19 -26.96 25.80
C ILE A 984 -28.51 -27.02 26.54
N ARG A 985 -29.27 -25.93 26.54
CA ARG A 985 -30.69 -26.01 26.85
C ARG A 985 -31.26 -26.87 25.74
N PRO A 986 -31.76 -28.08 26.03
CA PRO A 986 -32.46 -28.84 25.02
C PRO A 986 -33.68 -28.00 24.64
N ILE A 987 -33.73 -27.54 23.40
CA ILE A 987 -34.99 -27.11 22.82
C ILE A 987 -35.81 -28.39 22.74
N GLY A 988 -36.79 -28.52 23.64
CA GLY A 988 -37.68 -29.66 23.71
C GLY A 988 -38.39 -29.86 22.38
N GLY A 989 -37.94 -30.85 21.64
CA GLY A 989 -38.59 -31.41 20.46
C GLY A 989 -38.36 -32.92 20.49
N VAL A 990 -39.31 -33.62 21.10
CA VAL A 990 -39.34 -35.08 21.15
C VAL A 990 -39.47 -35.61 19.73
N PHE A 991 -38.40 -36.22 19.20
CA PHE A 991 -38.51 -37.16 18.09
C PHE A 991 -38.27 -38.57 18.63
N THR A 992 -39.36 -39.30 18.84
CA THR A 992 -39.35 -40.75 18.97
C THR A 992 -38.97 -41.37 17.64
N VAL A 993 -37.85 -42.09 17.59
CA VAL A 993 -37.58 -43.07 16.55
C VAL A 993 -37.94 -44.44 17.12
N ALA A 994 -38.90 -45.11 16.49
CA ALA A 994 -39.26 -46.50 16.76
C ALA A 994 -38.43 -47.42 15.81
N PRO A 995 -38.25 -48.70 16.17
CA PRO A 995 -37.05 -49.51 15.92
C PRO A 995 -36.79 -49.91 14.47
#